data_AF-A0AAW1TP23-F1
#
_entry.id   AF-A0AAW1TP23-F1
#
_cell.length_a   1.000
_cell.length_b   1.000
_cell.length_c   1.000
_cell.angle_alpha   90.00
_cell.angle_beta   90.00
_cell.angle_gamma   90.00
#
_symmetry.space_group_name_H-M   'P 1'
#
loop_
_entity.id
_entity.type
_entity.pdbx_description
1 polymer ?
#
loop_
_entity_poly.entity_id
_entity_poly.type
_entity_poly.pdbx_seq_one_letter_code
_entity_poly.pdbx_strand_id
1 'polypeptide(L)'
;MAEDFILEFHDLKGTILKEKKKSLFLLFDSHKSFHMDENILKEINRNLIPKTYLEEIYKLEFLLYFRRTFDLLEVLKRGNDIAANKIIRQPWFIEGLFKDIKCEEFVQHVFPRLSIVVRSKILKQILKLQNDQLINDLFDRLLEIYGLKPVIILLPGCSNDKIKDILVKRGLNLSNTQLKLLADKDPSLINFYYEEYYRRGGDIHRLSNFTKYLSRKNPSLYVKLLLQYNFSSYPLGRRTTKLFVSKNKEAILEDPQKYLHLDIFHKNAFVSELGVDFQKFLTATFPRKLSHLMKSAAFGLLSHYPKWKRYNLYRRVFEDVYEKSLLKNKKFITENLLEVIPDVEEREKWVEKFGNKVEYIKYKRSSKAVVELKEQLIRCDDIKLREKLLEYIVTSCSVNNDYDAFLDILKFFLKRFRNTDGTVLYNFLRVIYDKFKLNELTDEHWKYIHEIILIQDIRDLPIHNPIVLEFSKYLYKNGRDFGKMVDIYLKSDNFSLRNIKFEDVEFQREFLKLTLKQNRFQRSDFHSSIEVTLAIRDWNKRHPHDFIFVSENKEIIESVKRSINFDWVCYESDQCFSMNYLVCRENMYQHFTEVYFNGEGARLENVTLTKWFLKYKPDIFEEHIDHVFKCLFDKTTYCLTKFFKKYEHTKLTHMISSYFLGKFIDPNLEVKDKIASLLASILPKPEYLKLLDEYVPKFDKLDLMTASLEEKNIHKIQIALAKSVRFSACQWKALPILLKYCRGDYFQPSLFSLYSCFNRIPEKFLADVLDQLLRKPVSARKHSIFLAALVFPLQTNKELADQLLENDDNDSIRKHLFTSTYKYFLKNPEEIFWKILETYMTSLSHYEEESLNLLSNVHIIPEKYRSKFMKKVCDVLDDLELKLEQSMNVHYDNLLHSIADDDMRLLPTELCTDIISKRLFEEKYTKNSACVGFTIQFLIYAPNMRENVRNVLKMMQVYKKQHWDTSFGKGAKFFVYNICKDIFDKIMRVETKRVPIPEEFPIILSEEWKKVFSINDTLEEHLMLDFMVLKYNNNKDDENFYARELIQMFKYLRVEYGVLIIGFFKEFLSKSLRKLLKDDNYNINLMKLLAKMLEIDCSLPNSLLIIELLPQYQHESEFHKNFIYVMNKMQSSNKIENVYMNKYLKNK
;
A
#
# COMPACT_ATOMS: atom_id res chain seq x y z
N MET A 1 39.47 6.55 46.36
CA MET A 1 38.46 7.16 45.44
C MET A 1 38.09 6.24 44.28
N ALA A 2 39.01 5.91 43.35
CA ALA A 2 38.68 5.01 42.23
C ALA A 2 38.37 3.57 42.69
N GLU A 3 39.16 3.04 43.63
CA GLU A 3 38.94 1.71 44.22
C GLU A 3 37.62 1.62 45.01
N ASP A 4 37.32 2.64 45.83
CA ASP A 4 36.07 2.72 46.59
C ASP A 4 34.84 2.68 45.67
N PHE A 5 34.87 3.45 44.58
CA PHE A 5 33.82 3.44 43.56
C PHE A 5 33.62 2.06 42.94
N ILE A 6 34.72 1.35 42.63
CA ILE A 6 34.66 0.01 42.02
C ILE A 6 34.06 -1.00 43.02
N LEU A 7 34.44 -0.93 44.29
CA LEU A 7 33.87 -1.78 45.34
C LEU A 7 32.36 -1.54 45.50
N GLU A 8 31.94 -0.28 45.61
CA GLU A 8 30.52 0.09 45.70
C GLU A 8 29.72 -0.28 44.44
N PHE A 9 30.33 -0.20 43.26
CA PHE A 9 29.70 -0.61 42.01
C PHE A 9 29.39 -2.11 41.96
N HIS A 10 30.28 -2.95 42.53
CA HIS A 10 30.02 -4.39 42.62
C HIS A 10 28.98 -4.76 43.69
N ASP A 11 28.74 -3.87 44.67
CA ASP A 11 27.79 -4.09 45.78
C ASP A 11 26.55 -3.18 45.74
N LEU A 12 25.98 -2.98 44.53
CA LEU A 12 24.78 -2.17 44.36
C LEU A 12 23.55 -2.77 45.06
N LYS A 13 23.01 -2.03 46.04
CA LYS A 13 21.80 -2.38 46.82
C LYS A 13 20.52 -2.42 45.98
N GLY A 14 19.57 -3.28 46.36
CA GLY A 14 18.22 -3.38 45.79
C GLY A 14 17.87 -4.79 45.29
N THR A 15 16.61 -5.20 45.43
CA THR A 15 16.14 -6.54 45.02
C THR A 15 15.59 -6.56 43.60
N ILE A 16 15.02 -5.45 43.13
CA ILE A 16 14.51 -5.30 41.75
C ILE A 16 15.40 -4.41 40.88
N LEU A 17 15.36 -4.59 39.55
CA LEU A 17 16.15 -3.80 38.58
C LEU A 17 15.99 -2.28 38.74
N LYS A 18 14.79 -1.81 39.11
CA LYS A 18 14.53 -0.38 39.32
C LYS A 18 15.32 0.16 40.52
N GLU A 19 15.41 -0.60 41.60
CA GLU A 19 16.14 -0.24 42.82
C GLU A 19 17.64 -0.27 42.58
N LYS A 20 18.17 -1.36 42.02
CA LYS A 20 19.60 -1.43 41.66
C LYS A 20 20.02 -0.30 40.72
N LYS A 21 19.16 0.02 39.74
CA LYS A 21 19.38 1.19 38.87
C LYS A 21 19.35 2.49 39.69
N LYS A 22 18.43 2.67 40.64
CA LYS A 22 18.41 3.85 41.52
C LYS A 22 19.69 3.94 42.34
N SER A 23 20.15 2.85 42.96
CA SER A 23 21.42 2.77 43.70
C SER A 23 22.61 3.13 42.82
N LEU A 24 22.64 2.66 41.56
CA LEU A 24 23.68 3.01 40.60
C LEU A 24 23.73 4.52 40.32
N PHE A 25 22.58 5.15 40.07
CA PHE A 25 22.55 6.60 39.81
C PHE A 25 22.85 7.42 41.08
N LEU A 26 22.52 6.92 42.27
CA LEU A 26 22.96 7.52 43.53
C LEU A 26 24.48 7.45 43.69
N LEU A 27 25.10 6.32 43.33
CA LEU A 27 26.57 6.16 43.31
C LEU A 27 27.23 7.11 42.30
N PHE A 28 26.62 7.31 41.13
CA PHE A 28 27.09 8.30 40.16
C PHE A 28 26.96 9.72 40.71
N ASP A 29 25.84 10.02 41.37
CA ASP A 29 25.55 11.33 41.93
C ASP A 29 26.48 11.69 43.11
N SER A 30 26.85 10.72 43.95
CA SER A 30 27.81 10.91 45.05
C SER A 30 29.24 11.19 44.56
N HIS A 31 29.53 10.83 43.30
CA HIS A 31 30.84 11.01 42.67
C HIS A 31 30.79 11.96 41.45
N LYS A 32 29.85 12.92 41.43
CA LYS A 32 29.73 13.92 40.35
C LYS A 32 31.02 14.69 40.07
N SER A 33 31.86 14.90 41.08
CA SER A 33 33.16 15.58 40.94
C SER A 33 34.09 14.89 39.94
N PHE A 34 33.91 13.60 39.66
CA PHE A 34 34.71 12.88 38.65
C PHE A 34 34.59 13.49 37.24
N HIS A 35 33.53 14.25 36.94
CA HIS A 35 33.46 15.01 35.68
C HIS A 35 34.63 15.96 35.46
N MET A 36 35.29 16.42 36.53
CA MET A 36 36.40 17.38 36.49
C MET A 36 37.78 16.72 36.53
N ASP A 37 37.85 15.41 36.77
CA ASP A 37 39.11 14.66 36.86
C ASP A 37 39.15 13.49 35.86
N GLU A 38 39.83 13.73 34.74
CA GLU A 38 39.91 12.76 33.67
C GLU A 38 40.78 11.53 34.01
N ASN A 39 41.72 11.67 34.96
CA ASN A 39 42.63 10.59 35.34
C ASN A 39 41.90 9.55 36.17
N ILE A 40 41.08 9.99 37.14
CA ILE A 40 40.24 9.09 37.96
C ILE A 40 39.27 8.30 37.06
N LEU A 41 38.61 8.95 36.09
CA LEU A 41 37.70 8.27 35.17
C LEU A 41 38.42 7.23 34.29
N LYS A 42 39.65 7.52 33.84
CA LYS A 42 40.48 6.56 33.09
C LYS A 42 40.89 5.37 33.97
N GLU A 43 41.25 5.62 35.22
CA GLU A 43 41.61 4.58 36.19
C GLU A 43 40.42 3.65 36.48
N ILE A 44 39.24 4.22 36.78
CA ILE A 44 38.01 3.45 36.99
C ILE A 44 37.68 2.62 35.75
N ASN A 45 37.72 3.20 34.55
CA ASN A 45 37.36 2.46 33.35
C ASN A 45 38.31 1.29 33.05
N ARG A 46 39.61 1.44 33.35
CA ARG A 46 40.63 0.38 33.20
C ARG A 46 40.42 -0.75 34.20
N ASN A 47 40.11 -0.43 35.45
CA ASN A 47 40.07 -1.39 36.55
C ASN A 47 38.68 -1.99 36.81
N LEU A 48 37.60 -1.33 36.39
CA LEU A 48 36.24 -1.83 36.55
C LEU A 48 35.95 -2.96 35.54
N ILE A 49 36.02 -4.22 36.00
CA ILE A 49 35.72 -5.42 35.20
C ILE A 49 34.33 -5.95 35.56
N PRO A 50 33.31 -5.80 34.70
CA PRO A 50 31.98 -6.33 34.97
C PRO A 50 31.99 -7.84 35.19
N LYS A 51 31.35 -8.30 36.28
CA LYS A 51 31.23 -9.72 36.66
C LYS A 51 30.00 -10.38 36.04
N THR A 52 28.95 -9.60 35.75
CA THR A 52 27.66 -10.09 35.23
C THR A 52 27.22 -9.34 33.97
N TYR A 53 26.25 -9.88 33.22
CA TYR A 53 25.68 -9.18 32.07
C TYR A 53 24.98 -7.87 32.48
N LEU A 54 24.41 -7.83 33.69
CA LEU A 54 23.81 -6.61 34.23
C LEU A 54 24.87 -5.54 34.55
N GLU A 55 26.01 -5.94 35.11
CA GLU A 55 27.14 -5.04 35.32
C GLU A 55 27.74 -4.52 34.01
N GLU A 56 27.75 -5.32 32.93
CA GLU A 56 28.14 -4.82 31.59
C GLU A 56 27.23 -3.68 31.14
N ILE A 57 25.93 -3.78 31.43
CA ILE A 57 24.96 -2.72 31.17
C ILE A 57 25.21 -1.51 32.09
N TYR A 58 25.54 -1.72 33.36
CA TYR A 58 25.80 -0.63 34.31
C TYR A 58 27.12 0.11 34.03
N LYS A 59 28.18 -0.60 33.61
CA LYS A 59 29.43 0.03 33.14
C LYS A 59 29.16 0.90 31.92
N LEU A 60 28.26 0.47 31.03
CA LEU A 60 27.81 1.32 29.94
C LEU A 60 27.04 2.56 30.42
N GLU A 61 26.15 2.43 31.41
CA GLU A 61 25.45 3.59 32.01
C GLU A 61 26.44 4.55 32.67
N PHE A 62 27.51 4.05 33.30
CA PHE A 62 28.62 4.86 33.83
C PHE A 62 29.28 5.69 32.72
N LEU A 63 29.69 5.06 31.62
CA LEU A 63 30.32 5.75 30.49
C LEU A 63 29.39 6.79 29.86
N LEU A 64 28.08 6.53 29.84
CA LEU A 64 27.06 7.46 29.34
C LEU A 64 26.85 8.63 30.29
N TYR A 65 26.78 8.38 31.60
CA TYR A 65 26.61 9.42 32.62
C TYR A 65 27.78 10.40 32.60
N PHE A 66 29.02 9.89 32.58
CA PHE A 66 30.25 10.68 32.56
C PHE A 66 30.71 11.13 31.17
N ARG A 67 29.87 10.96 30.14
CA ARG A 67 30.11 11.42 28.75
C ARG A 67 31.45 11.01 28.13
N ARG A 68 31.87 9.76 28.33
CA ARG A 68 33.16 9.25 27.85
C ARG A 68 33.14 8.88 26.36
N THR A 69 33.20 9.86 25.46
CA THR A 69 33.04 9.65 24.00
C THR A 69 33.98 8.58 23.42
N PHE A 70 35.29 8.64 23.66
CA PHE A 70 36.23 7.66 23.11
C PHE A 70 36.08 6.27 23.70
N ASP A 71 35.82 6.16 25.01
CA ASP A 71 35.57 4.87 25.66
C ASP A 71 34.28 4.22 25.12
N LEU A 72 33.23 5.02 24.89
CA LEU A 72 32.00 4.57 24.25
C LEU A 72 32.23 4.16 22.78
N LEU A 73 33.11 4.86 22.06
CA LEU A 73 33.51 4.46 20.71
C LEU A 73 34.22 3.10 20.71
N GLU A 74 35.11 2.84 21.68
CA GLU A 74 35.74 1.53 21.85
C GLU A 74 34.71 0.43 22.18
N VAL A 75 33.65 0.74 22.93
CA VAL A 75 32.52 -0.20 23.13
C VAL A 75 31.82 -0.50 21.80
N LEU A 76 31.60 0.50 20.94
CA LEU A 76 31.00 0.30 19.62
C LEU A 76 31.86 -0.56 18.70
N LYS A 77 33.19 -0.38 18.74
CA LYS A 77 34.16 -1.18 17.97
C LYS A 77 34.16 -2.67 18.34
N ARG A 78 33.55 -3.05 19.47
CA ARG A 78 33.41 -4.46 19.90
C ARG A 78 32.15 -5.16 19.35
N GLY A 79 31.25 -4.45 18.66
CA GLY A 79 30.10 -5.05 17.96
C GLY A 79 28.91 -5.46 18.85
N ASN A 80 28.75 -4.88 20.05
CA ASN A 80 27.60 -5.16 20.91
C ASN A 80 26.37 -4.30 20.52
N ASP A 81 25.37 -4.93 19.89
CA ASP A 81 24.15 -4.27 19.39
C ASP A 81 23.31 -3.55 20.46
N ILE A 82 23.25 -4.13 21.68
CA ILE A 82 22.46 -3.57 22.78
C ILE A 82 23.15 -2.32 23.32
N ALA A 83 24.46 -2.38 23.47
CA ALA A 83 25.27 -1.23 23.83
C ALA A 83 25.16 -0.14 22.76
N ALA A 84 25.31 -0.51 21.49
CA ALA A 84 25.23 0.44 20.37
C ALA A 84 23.90 1.20 20.32
N ASN A 85 22.77 0.52 20.58
CA ASN A 85 21.47 1.17 20.63
C ASN A 85 21.35 2.21 21.76
N LYS A 86 21.98 1.99 22.91
CA LYS A 86 21.96 2.97 24.01
C LYS A 86 22.86 4.16 23.73
N ILE A 87 24.06 3.91 23.20
CA ILE A 87 25.08 4.93 22.89
C ILE A 87 24.58 5.87 21.80
N ILE A 88 24.22 5.32 20.63
CA ILE A 88 23.88 6.11 19.44
C ILE A 88 22.60 6.94 19.63
N ARG A 89 21.75 6.59 20.60
CA ARG A 89 20.56 7.37 20.95
C ARG A 89 20.89 8.69 21.66
N GLN A 90 22.09 8.84 22.20
CA GLN A 90 22.52 10.08 22.84
C GLN A 90 22.95 11.11 21.77
N PRO A 91 22.28 12.27 21.65
CA PRO A 91 22.67 13.29 20.68
C PRO A 91 24.10 13.79 20.91
N TRP A 92 24.45 14.07 22.17
CA TRP A 92 25.77 14.58 22.58
C TRP A 92 26.93 13.66 22.19
N PHE A 93 26.70 12.34 22.06
CA PHE A 93 27.76 11.40 21.69
C PHE A 93 28.21 11.60 20.25
N ILE A 94 27.25 11.78 19.33
CA ILE A 94 27.56 12.01 17.91
C ILE A 94 28.17 13.40 17.71
N GLU A 95 27.66 14.41 18.42
CA GLU A 95 28.27 15.75 18.44
C GLU A 95 29.72 15.70 18.93
N GLY A 96 29.97 15.03 20.05
CA GLY A 96 31.33 14.85 20.58
C GLY A 96 32.24 14.08 19.63
N LEU A 97 31.73 13.04 18.96
CA LEU A 97 32.50 12.24 18.01
C LEU A 97 33.06 13.09 16.86
N PHE A 98 32.24 13.97 16.27
CA PHE A 98 32.65 14.82 15.15
C PHE A 98 33.26 16.16 15.56
N LYS A 99 33.31 16.47 16.86
CA LYS A 99 34.09 17.58 17.39
C LYS A 99 35.59 17.26 17.34
N ASP A 100 35.95 16.03 17.68
CA ASP A 100 37.35 15.61 17.87
C ASP A 100 37.89 14.76 16.70
N ILE A 101 37.02 14.09 15.93
CA ILE A 101 37.42 13.23 14.80
C ILE A 101 36.99 13.88 13.47
N LYS A 102 37.95 14.07 12.56
CA LYS A 102 37.68 14.60 11.20
C LYS A 102 36.99 13.56 10.32
N CYS A 103 36.29 14.01 9.25
CA CYS A 103 35.61 13.13 8.30
C CYS A 103 36.51 12.01 7.76
N GLU A 104 37.71 12.37 7.31
CA GLU A 104 38.67 11.43 6.72
C GLU A 104 39.07 10.34 7.72
N GLU A 105 39.44 10.75 8.93
CA GLU A 105 39.84 9.86 10.01
C GLU A 105 38.68 8.92 10.42
N PHE A 106 37.46 9.46 10.49
CA PHE A 106 36.28 8.67 10.78
C PHE A 106 36.06 7.58 9.71
N VAL A 107 36.12 7.95 8.43
CA VAL A 107 35.85 7.03 7.33
C VAL A 107 36.95 5.97 7.18
N GLN A 108 38.23 6.33 7.33
CA GLN A 108 39.35 5.41 7.12
C GLN A 108 39.68 4.55 8.34
N HIS A 109 39.53 5.06 9.57
CA HIS A 109 40.02 4.38 10.76
C HIS A 109 38.94 3.95 11.75
N VAL A 110 37.81 4.67 11.79
CA VAL A 110 36.70 4.34 12.70
C VAL A 110 35.71 3.42 12.02
N PHE A 111 35.21 3.80 10.84
CA PHE A 111 34.13 3.11 10.12
C PHE A 111 34.44 1.61 9.83
N PRO A 112 35.65 1.22 9.39
CA PRO A 112 36.03 -0.19 9.19
C PRO A 112 36.01 -1.02 10.48
N ARG A 113 36.17 -0.35 11.63
CA ARG A 113 36.13 -0.98 12.96
C ARG A 113 34.72 -1.08 13.56
N LEU A 114 33.70 -0.63 12.84
CA LEU A 114 32.30 -0.77 13.23
C LEU A 114 31.62 -1.87 12.42
N SER A 115 30.60 -2.51 13.01
CA SER A 115 29.74 -3.43 12.29
C SER A 115 28.71 -2.70 11.42
N ILE A 116 28.15 -3.36 10.40
CA ILE A 116 27.15 -2.78 9.49
C ILE A 116 25.95 -2.19 10.25
N VAL A 117 25.47 -2.93 11.26
CA VAL A 117 24.33 -2.50 12.07
C VAL A 117 24.65 -1.20 12.82
N VAL A 118 25.88 -1.06 13.32
CA VAL A 118 26.34 0.15 14.01
C VAL A 118 26.54 1.29 13.02
N ARG A 119 27.23 1.06 11.88
CA ARG A 119 27.40 2.04 10.79
C ARG A 119 26.07 2.66 10.38
N SER A 120 25.09 1.82 10.05
CA SER A 120 23.76 2.25 9.62
C SER A 120 23.04 3.11 10.68
N LYS A 121 23.23 2.81 11.97
CA LYS A 121 22.63 3.58 13.07
C LYS A 121 23.32 4.92 13.26
N ILE A 122 24.65 4.96 13.18
CA ILE A 122 25.43 6.20 13.27
C ILE A 122 25.05 7.14 12.11
N LEU A 123 25.04 6.64 10.86
CA LEU A 123 24.65 7.44 9.70
C LEU A 123 23.25 8.05 9.85
N LYS A 124 22.28 7.29 10.37
CA LYS A 124 20.92 7.82 10.67
C LYS A 124 20.90 8.89 11.75
N GLN A 125 21.81 8.82 12.72
CA GLN A 125 21.87 9.79 13.81
C GLN A 125 22.62 11.06 13.37
N ILE A 126 23.62 10.96 12.49
CA ILE A 126 24.33 12.10 11.89
C ILE A 126 23.36 13.06 11.17
N LEU A 127 22.31 12.54 10.53
CA LEU A 127 21.26 13.35 9.90
C LEU A 127 20.61 14.38 10.85
N LYS A 128 20.68 14.15 12.18
CA LYS A 128 20.11 15.06 13.18
C LYS A 128 21.04 16.22 13.56
N LEU A 129 22.31 16.17 13.16
CA LEU A 129 23.27 17.24 13.42
C LEU A 129 22.98 18.50 12.60
N GLN A 130 22.18 18.39 11.52
CA GLN A 130 21.83 19.51 10.63
C GLN A 130 23.05 20.31 10.13
N ASN A 131 24.15 19.61 9.86
CA ASN A 131 25.37 20.20 9.31
C ASN A 131 25.56 19.70 7.88
N ASP A 132 25.08 20.48 6.91
CA ASP A 132 25.08 20.11 5.49
C ASP A 132 26.52 19.90 4.96
N GLN A 133 27.52 20.66 5.43
CA GLN A 133 28.92 20.51 5.00
C GLN A 133 29.50 19.16 5.46
N LEU A 134 29.38 18.85 6.76
CA LEU A 134 29.84 17.58 7.32
C LEU A 134 29.18 16.39 6.61
N ILE A 135 27.87 16.48 6.37
CA ILE A 135 27.10 15.41 5.72
C ILE A 135 27.50 15.28 4.26
N ASN A 136 27.72 16.39 3.55
CA ASN A 136 28.22 16.38 2.18
C ASN A 136 29.59 15.69 2.10
N ASP A 137 30.55 16.04 2.96
CA ASP A 137 31.91 15.47 2.97
C ASP A 137 31.89 13.97 3.29
N LEU A 138 31.10 13.57 4.29
CA LEU A 138 30.90 12.16 4.63
C LEU A 138 30.22 11.39 3.49
N PHE A 139 29.27 12.01 2.79
CA PHE A 139 28.60 11.40 1.65
C PHE A 139 29.61 11.06 0.55
N ASP A 140 30.47 12.00 0.16
CA ASP A 140 31.42 11.77 -0.93
C ASP A 140 32.46 10.72 -0.57
N ARG A 141 33.06 10.82 0.63
CA ARG A 141 34.09 9.87 1.06
C ARG A 141 33.56 8.46 1.24
N LEU A 142 32.38 8.30 1.82
CA LEU A 142 31.79 6.96 1.95
C LEU A 142 31.32 6.42 0.59
N LEU A 143 30.86 7.29 -0.32
CA LEU A 143 30.44 6.89 -1.66
C LEU A 143 31.64 6.35 -2.45
N GLU A 144 32.78 7.02 -2.34
CA GLU A 144 34.06 6.62 -2.95
C GLU A 144 34.51 5.22 -2.48
N ILE A 145 34.43 4.94 -1.17
CA ILE A 145 34.98 3.70 -0.59
C ILE A 145 33.98 2.54 -0.57
N TYR A 146 32.71 2.81 -0.26
CA TYR A 146 31.68 1.80 0.02
C TYR A 146 30.50 1.82 -0.97
N GLY A 147 30.47 2.76 -1.90
CA GLY A 147 29.43 2.87 -2.92
C GLY A 147 28.14 3.48 -2.41
N LEU A 148 27.16 3.57 -3.31
CA LEU A 148 25.93 4.32 -3.10
C LEU A 148 25.01 3.69 -2.03
N LYS A 149 24.88 2.37 -2.05
CA LYS A 149 23.90 1.63 -1.24
C LYS A 149 23.98 1.91 0.27
N PRO A 150 25.15 1.87 0.94
CA PRO A 150 25.22 2.20 2.37
C PRO A 150 25.07 3.70 2.67
N VAL A 151 25.41 4.56 1.71
CA VAL A 151 25.54 6.02 1.92
C VAL A 151 24.27 6.79 1.59
N ILE A 152 23.38 6.21 0.78
CA ILE A 152 22.09 6.82 0.40
C ILE A 152 21.21 7.20 1.61
N ILE A 153 21.49 6.65 2.79
CA ILE A 153 20.87 7.04 4.05
C ILE A 153 21.14 8.51 4.37
N LEU A 154 22.34 9.02 4.05
CA LEU A 154 22.77 10.40 4.30
C LEU A 154 22.19 11.42 3.31
N LEU A 155 21.68 10.96 2.16
CA LEU A 155 21.21 11.86 1.08
C LEU A 155 20.25 12.95 1.58
N PRO A 156 19.22 12.67 2.42
CA PRO A 156 18.30 13.71 2.88
C PRO A 156 18.93 14.80 3.76
N GLY A 157 20.13 14.55 4.31
CA GLY A 157 20.88 15.53 5.09
C GLY A 157 21.89 16.34 4.27
N CYS A 158 22.11 16.01 3.00
CA CYS A 158 22.97 16.79 2.11
C CYS A 158 22.34 18.14 1.78
N SER A 159 23.13 19.09 1.29
CA SER A 159 22.61 20.36 0.75
C SER A 159 21.64 20.14 -0.43
N ASN A 160 20.66 21.03 -0.60
CA ASN A 160 19.63 20.90 -1.64
C ASN A 160 20.22 20.77 -3.06
N ASP A 161 21.28 21.52 -3.38
CA ASP A 161 21.91 21.47 -4.71
C ASP A 161 22.59 20.12 -4.95
N LYS A 162 23.30 19.60 -3.94
CA LYS A 162 23.90 18.26 -3.99
C LYS A 162 22.84 17.16 -4.14
N ILE A 163 21.70 17.28 -3.46
CA ILE A 163 20.59 16.33 -3.63
C ILE A 163 20.10 16.34 -5.07
N LYS A 164 19.85 17.51 -5.66
CA LYS A 164 19.42 17.64 -7.06
C LYS A 164 20.45 17.05 -8.01
N ASP A 165 21.73 17.38 -7.82
CA ASP A 165 22.84 16.85 -8.63
C ASP A 165 22.90 15.31 -8.59
N ILE A 166 22.80 14.72 -7.40
CA ILE A 166 22.78 13.27 -7.21
C ILE A 166 21.55 12.63 -7.86
N LEU A 167 20.37 13.24 -7.68
CA LEU A 167 19.13 12.75 -8.27
C LEU A 167 19.23 12.71 -9.80
N VAL A 168 19.79 13.74 -10.43
CA VAL A 168 20.02 13.85 -11.89
C VAL A 168 21.07 12.84 -12.35
N LYS A 169 22.30 12.94 -11.82
CA LYS A 169 23.44 12.15 -12.30
C LYS A 169 23.26 10.63 -12.16
N ARG A 170 22.52 10.19 -11.14
CA ARG A 170 22.49 8.77 -10.73
C ARG A 170 21.14 8.09 -10.94
N GLY A 171 20.10 8.77 -11.42
CA GLY A 171 18.87 8.07 -11.80
C GLY A 171 18.10 7.45 -10.61
N LEU A 172 18.14 8.06 -9.43
CA LEU A 172 17.77 7.37 -8.18
C LEU A 172 16.27 7.20 -7.94
N ASN A 173 15.90 5.99 -7.51
CA ASN A 173 14.57 5.67 -6.97
C ASN A 173 14.62 5.69 -5.44
N LEU A 174 14.04 6.72 -4.83
CA LEU A 174 14.07 6.88 -3.37
C LEU A 174 12.97 6.08 -2.68
N SER A 175 13.29 5.56 -1.50
CA SER A 175 12.30 4.90 -0.64
C SER A 175 11.31 5.90 -0.05
N ASN A 176 10.12 5.41 0.34
CA ASN A 176 9.11 6.21 1.04
C ASN A 176 9.66 6.95 2.28
N THR A 177 10.63 6.37 2.99
CA THR A 177 11.25 7.01 4.16
C THR A 177 12.16 8.16 3.75
N GLN A 178 12.96 8.00 2.69
CA GLN A 178 13.82 9.08 2.18
C GLN A 178 12.99 10.24 1.63
N LEU A 179 11.93 9.93 0.88
CA LEU A 179 11.01 10.96 0.36
C LEU A 179 10.33 11.75 1.47
N LYS A 180 9.95 11.09 2.58
CA LYS A 180 9.43 11.79 3.77
C LYS A 180 10.46 12.76 4.34
N LEU A 181 11.70 12.32 4.51
CA LEU A 181 12.78 13.17 5.03
C LEU A 181 13.08 14.36 4.10
N LEU A 182 13.05 14.15 2.78
CA LEU A 182 13.19 15.23 1.81
C LEU A 182 12.03 16.22 1.87
N ALA A 183 10.80 15.73 1.98
CA ALA A 183 9.61 16.57 2.11
C ALA A 183 9.62 17.40 3.40
N ASP A 184 10.18 16.84 4.47
CA ASP A 184 10.34 17.52 5.76
C ASP A 184 11.49 18.55 5.73
N LYS A 185 12.55 18.31 4.94
CA LYS A 185 13.65 19.27 4.72
C LYS A 185 13.22 20.44 3.82
N ASP A 186 12.76 20.13 2.61
CA ASP A 186 12.27 21.12 1.66
C ASP A 186 11.24 20.48 0.69
N PRO A 187 9.96 20.85 0.78
CA PRO A 187 8.91 20.36 -0.13
C PRO A 187 9.21 20.61 -1.62
N SER A 188 10.04 21.61 -1.97
CA SER A 188 10.43 21.89 -3.36
C SER A 188 11.24 20.74 -3.99
N LEU A 189 12.03 20.02 -3.18
CA LEU A 189 12.79 18.85 -3.63
C LEU A 189 11.88 17.71 -4.07
N ILE A 190 10.65 17.66 -3.57
CA ILE A 190 9.66 16.67 -4.00
C ILE A 190 9.12 17.00 -5.38
N ASN A 191 8.87 18.28 -5.70
CA ASN A 191 8.53 18.67 -7.07
C ASN A 191 9.64 18.25 -8.02
N PHE A 192 10.89 18.60 -7.70
CA PHE A 192 12.05 18.23 -8.49
C PHE A 192 12.18 16.71 -8.64
N TYR A 193 12.06 15.95 -7.55
CA TYR A 193 12.10 14.50 -7.61
C TYR A 193 11.00 13.92 -8.50
N TYR A 194 9.76 14.43 -8.42
CA TYR A 194 8.68 13.97 -9.28
C TYR A 194 8.94 14.33 -10.74
N GLU A 195 9.40 15.54 -11.03
CA GLU A 195 9.78 15.95 -12.40
C GLU A 195 10.84 15.01 -12.98
N GLU A 196 11.91 14.73 -12.22
CA GLU A 196 12.95 13.79 -12.61
C GLU A 196 12.42 12.35 -12.74
N TYR A 197 11.63 11.88 -11.79
CA TYR A 197 11.08 10.52 -11.76
C TYR A 197 10.15 10.26 -12.96
N TYR A 198 9.29 11.22 -13.28
CA TYR A 198 8.38 11.13 -14.42
C TYR A 198 9.10 11.34 -15.75
N ARG A 199 10.10 12.24 -15.83
CA ARG A 199 10.94 12.37 -17.05
C ARG A 199 11.59 11.04 -17.43
N ARG A 200 11.87 10.18 -16.45
CA ARG A 200 12.49 8.85 -16.63
C ARG A 200 11.48 7.70 -16.75
N GLY A 201 10.19 7.98 -16.94
CA GLY A 201 9.16 6.93 -17.09
C GLY A 201 8.77 6.21 -15.80
N GLY A 202 8.99 6.84 -14.64
CA GLY A 202 8.72 6.24 -13.32
C GLY A 202 7.28 5.77 -13.13
N ASP A 203 7.12 4.63 -12.43
CA ASP A 203 5.80 4.03 -12.19
C ASP A 203 5.03 4.71 -11.05
N ILE A 204 3.78 5.03 -11.33
CA ILE A 204 2.86 5.77 -10.49
C ILE A 204 2.51 5.05 -9.18
N HIS A 205 2.49 3.71 -9.20
CA HIS A 205 2.03 2.89 -8.09
C HIS A 205 3.07 2.73 -6.97
N ARG A 206 4.35 2.89 -7.30
CA ARG A 206 5.46 2.72 -6.33
C ARG A 206 5.48 3.76 -5.21
N LEU A 207 4.82 4.91 -5.40
CA LEU A 207 4.85 6.04 -4.46
C LEU A 207 3.58 6.16 -3.59
N SER A 208 2.67 5.19 -3.64
CA SER A 208 1.36 5.20 -2.95
C SER A 208 1.43 5.52 -1.44
N ASN A 209 2.39 4.92 -0.73
CA ASN A 209 2.57 5.19 0.71
C ASN A 209 3.09 6.60 1.01
N PHE A 210 3.89 7.18 0.12
CA PHE A 210 4.38 8.54 0.24
C PHE A 210 3.32 9.56 -0.17
N THR A 211 2.52 9.30 -1.20
CA THR A 211 1.42 10.19 -1.59
C THR A 211 0.34 10.28 -0.50
N LYS A 212 0.07 9.19 0.22
CA LYS A 212 -0.75 9.22 1.46
C LYS A 212 -0.13 10.06 2.59
N TYR A 213 1.20 10.12 2.67
CA TYR A 213 1.89 11.00 3.61
C TYR A 213 1.73 12.47 3.21
N LEU A 214 2.00 12.79 1.95
CA LEU A 214 1.85 14.13 1.39
C LEU A 214 0.43 14.66 1.55
N SER A 215 -0.60 13.85 1.26
CA SER A 215 -1.99 14.28 1.40
C SER A 215 -2.36 14.73 2.81
N ARG A 216 -1.66 14.23 3.84
CA ARG A 216 -1.86 14.60 5.24
C ARG A 216 -1.00 15.79 5.68
N LYS A 217 0.26 15.83 5.22
CA LYS A 217 1.26 16.79 5.71
C LYS A 217 1.36 18.06 4.86
N ASN A 218 1.26 17.94 3.54
CA ASN A 218 1.31 19.05 2.61
C ASN A 218 0.25 18.87 1.50
N PRO A 219 -1.04 19.11 1.81
CA PRO A 219 -2.14 18.88 0.88
C PRO A 219 -2.05 19.74 -0.38
N SER A 220 -1.47 20.95 -0.30
CA SER A 220 -1.31 21.82 -1.46
C SER A 220 -0.33 21.24 -2.48
N LEU A 221 0.84 20.79 -2.02
CA LEU A 221 1.79 20.09 -2.87
C LEU A 221 1.19 18.78 -3.42
N TYR A 222 0.48 18.03 -2.58
CA TYR A 222 -0.21 16.81 -2.99
C TYR A 222 -1.20 17.06 -4.14
N VAL A 223 -2.08 18.05 -4.02
CA VAL A 223 -3.06 18.39 -5.06
C VAL A 223 -2.36 18.89 -6.32
N LYS A 224 -1.31 19.71 -6.20
CA LYS A 224 -0.50 20.14 -7.35
C LYS A 224 0.08 18.95 -8.12
N LEU A 225 0.74 18.02 -7.43
CA LEU A 225 1.34 16.84 -8.06
C LEU A 225 0.26 15.90 -8.64
N LEU A 226 -0.88 15.76 -7.96
CA LEU A 226 -2.00 14.94 -8.43
C LEU A 226 -2.57 15.51 -9.75
N LEU A 227 -2.71 16.83 -9.84
CA LEU A 227 -3.17 17.50 -11.06
C LEU A 227 -2.16 17.40 -12.20
N GLN A 228 -0.87 17.45 -11.90
CA GLN A 228 0.20 17.43 -12.90
C GLN A 228 0.45 16.01 -13.45
N TYR A 229 0.35 14.99 -12.59
CA TYR A 229 0.80 13.64 -12.93
C TYR A 229 -0.27 12.56 -12.83
N ASN A 230 -1.49 12.90 -12.38
CA ASN A 230 -2.68 12.05 -12.33
C ASN A 230 -2.45 10.66 -11.68
N PHE A 231 -1.82 10.61 -10.51
CA PHE A 231 -1.57 9.37 -9.77
C PHE A 231 -2.72 8.95 -8.85
N SER A 232 -2.62 7.76 -8.23
CA SER A 232 -3.66 7.25 -7.32
C SER A 232 -4.06 8.25 -6.24
N SER A 233 -5.33 8.63 -6.22
CA SER A 233 -5.86 9.64 -5.32
C SER A 233 -6.15 9.07 -3.92
N TYR A 234 -5.99 9.92 -2.90
CA TYR A 234 -6.26 9.61 -1.50
C TYR A 234 -7.19 10.68 -0.94
N PRO A 235 -8.29 10.29 -0.28
CA PRO A 235 -9.24 11.24 0.26
C PRO A 235 -8.61 12.07 1.38
N LEU A 236 -8.85 13.36 1.33
CA LEU A 236 -8.50 14.33 2.37
C LEU A 236 -9.53 14.28 3.49
N GLY A 237 -9.05 14.26 4.73
CA GLY A 237 -9.92 14.32 5.91
C GLY A 237 -10.53 15.70 6.10
N ARG A 238 -11.59 15.78 6.93
CA ARG A 238 -12.34 17.02 7.22
C ARG A 238 -11.44 18.25 7.51
N ARG A 239 -10.47 18.11 8.41
CA ARG A 239 -9.56 19.21 8.80
C ARG A 239 -8.66 19.66 7.65
N THR A 240 -8.10 18.71 6.92
CA THR A 240 -7.19 18.97 5.80
C THR A 240 -7.92 19.62 4.62
N THR A 241 -9.14 19.16 4.30
CA THR A 241 -9.98 19.79 3.28
C THR A 241 -10.26 21.26 3.61
N LYS A 242 -10.65 21.59 4.84
CA LYS A 242 -10.88 22.99 5.25
C LYS A 242 -9.64 23.85 5.02
N LEU A 243 -8.49 23.41 5.52
CA LEU A 243 -7.23 24.14 5.38
C LEU A 243 -6.81 24.34 3.91
N PHE A 244 -7.05 23.34 3.07
CA PHE A 244 -6.74 23.44 1.64
C PHE A 244 -7.66 24.45 0.95
N VAL A 245 -8.98 24.33 1.15
CA VAL A 245 -9.97 25.18 0.48
C VAL A 245 -9.81 26.64 0.91
N SER A 246 -9.55 26.91 2.19
CA SER A 246 -9.36 28.28 2.68
C SER A 246 -8.13 28.96 2.05
N LYS A 247 -7.05 28.22 1.78
CA LYS A 247 -5.82 28.75 1.18
C LYS A 247 -5.84 28.82 -0.35
N ASN A 248 -6.72 28.07 -1.02
CA ASN A 248 -6.72 27.91 -2.48
C ASN A 248 -8.08 28.27 -3.08
N LYS A 249 -8.87 29.10 -2.38
CA LYS A 249 -10.25 29.40 -2.75
C LYS A 249 -10.35 30.01 -4.15
N GLU A 250 -9.47 30.95 -4.47
CA GLU A 250 -9.41 31.62 -5.78
C GLU A 250 -9.15 30.62 -6.90
N ALA A 251 -8.08 29.83 -6.79
CA ALA A 251 -7.77 28.78 -7.77
C ALA A 251 -8.90 27.75 -7.96
N ILE A 252 -9.63 27.40 -6.88
CA ILE A 252 -10.80 26.51 -6.96
C ILE A 252 -11.95 27.15 -7.75
N LEU A 253 -12.15 28.46 -7.61
CA LEU A 253 -13.21 29.19 -8.30
C LEU A 253 -12.85 29.54 -9.75
N GLU A 254 -11.56 29.65 -10.06
CA GLU A 254 -11.06 29.83 -11.44
C GLU A 254 -11.31 28.58 -12.31
N ASP A 255 -11.10 27.37 -11.78
CA ASP A 255 -11.37 26.12 -12.49
C ASP A 255 -12.15 25.10 -11.64
N PRO A 256 -13.45 25.31 -11.40
CA PRO A 256 -14.26 24.47 -10.52
C PRO A 256 -14.36 23.01 -10.96
N GLN A 257 -14.38 22.74 -12.26
CA GLN A 257 -14.51 21.38 -12.82
C GLN A 257 -13.27 20.55 -12.47
N LYS A 258 -12.07 21.12 -12.63
CA LYS A 258 -10.81 20.47 -12.30
C LYS A 258 -10.77 19.95 -10.87
N TYR A 259 -11.25 20.73 -9.90
CA TYR A 259 -11.28 20.31 -8.49
C TYR A 259 -12.45 19.38 -8.16
N LEU A 260 -13.58 19.47 -8.89
CA LEU A 260 -14.69 18.53 -8.75
C LEU A 260 -14.29 17.12 -9.19
N HIS A 261 -13.54 17.00 -10.30
CA HIS A 261 -13.11 15.72 -10.86
C HIS A 261 -12.12 14.94 -9.98
N LEU A 262 -11.41 15.61 -9.07
CA LEU A 262 -10.47 14.94 -8.17
C LEU A 262 -11.15 13.97 -7.19
N ASP A 263 -12.40 14.27 -6.77
CA ASP A 263 -13.18 13.53 -5.76
C ASP A 263 -12.40 13.16 -4.47
N ILE A 264 -11.39 13.95 -4.11
CA ILE A 264 -10.57 13.73 -2.89
C ILE A 264 -11.09 14.47 -1.67
N PHE A 265 -11.98 15.45 -1.82
CA PHE A 265 -12.32 16.37 -0.75
C PHE A 265 -13.43 15.80 0.15
N HIS A 266 -13.30 16.01 1.47
CA HIS A 266 -14.39 15.72 2.38
C HIS A 266 -15.58 16.65 2.09
N LYS A 267 -16.65 16.10 1.49
CA LYS A 267 -17.78 16.86 0.92
C LYS A 267 -18.37 17.91 1.87
N ASN A 268 -18.70 17.56 3.12
CA ASN A 268 -19.21 18.56 4.10
C ASN A 268 -18.21 19.69 4.40
N ALA A 269 -16.91 19.40 4.42
CA ALA A 269 -15.90 20.40 4.74
C ALA A 269 -15.68 21.34 3.55
N PHE A 270 -15.64 20.76 2.35
CA PHE A 270 -15.51 21.50 1.09
C PHE A 270 -16.66 22.50 0.91
N VAL A 271 -17.91 22.04 1.04
CA VAL A 271 -19.11 22.88 0.93
C VAL A 271 -19.16 23.94 2.03
N SER A 272 -18.87 23.56 3.28
CA SER A 272 -18.87 24.49 4.41
C SER A 272 -17.81 25.59 4.29
N GLU A 273 -16.64 25.31 3.74
CA GLU A 273 -15.53 26.27 3.66
C GLU A 273 -15.67 27.22 2.46
N LEU A 274 -16.25 26.76 1.35
CA LEU A 274 -16.61 27.66 0.25
C LEU A 274 -17.67 28.69 0.69
N GLY A 275 -18.61 28.27 1.54
CA GLY A 275 -19.61 29.15 2.14
C GLY A 275 -20.48 29.82 1.07
N VAL A 276 -20.46 31.16 1.02
CA VAL A 276 -21.24 31.94 0.04
C VAL A 276 -20.82 31.71 -1.40
N ASP A 277 -19.53 31.41 -1.65
CA ASP A 277 -19.02 31.15 -3.00
C ASP A 277 -19.35 29.74 -3.49
N PHE A 278 -19.95 28.89 -2.65
CA PHE A 278 -20.43 27.58 -3.08
C PHE A 278 -21.48 27.69 -4.19
N GLN A 279 -22.30 28.74 -4.20
CA GLN A 279 -23.25 28.96 -5.29
C GLN A 279 -22.51 29.15 -6.63
N LYS A 280 -21.47 29.99 -6.67
CA LYS A 280 -20.67 30.23 -7.88
C LYS A 280 -20.01 28.94 -8.36
N PHE A 281 -19.39 28.19 -7.44
CA PHE A 281 -18.80 26.89 -7.73
C PHE A 281 -19.83 25.91 -8.30
N LEU A 282 -21.03 25.86 -7.71
CA LEU A 282 -22.08 24.94 -8.12
C LEU A 282 -22.64 25.29 -9.50
N THR A 283 -22.89 26.58 -9.78
CA THR A 283 -23.34 27.07 -11.08
C THR A 283 -22.33 26.71 -12.18
N ALA A 284 -21.03 26.90 -11.93
CA ALA A 284 -19.97 26.58 -12.89
C ALA A 284 -19.79 25.06 -13.10
N THR A 285 -20.18 24.23 -12.12
CA THR A 285 -19.98 22.77 -12.19
C THR A 285 -21.19 21.99 -12.70
N PHE A 286 -22.37 22.61 -12.76
CA PHE A 286 -23.57 21.97 -13.27
C PHE A 286 -23.42 21.58 -14.76
N PRO A 287 -23.90 20.39 -15.17
CA PRO A 287 -23.74 19.95 -16.54
C PRO A 287 -24.62 20.79 -17.47
N ARG A 288 -24.08 21.20 -18.62
CA ARG A 288 -24.83 21.96 -19.64
C ARG A 288 -26.03 21.18 -20.20
N LYS A 289 -25.91 19.86 -20.31
CA LYS A 289 -27.01 18.98 -20.74
C LYS A 289 -27.87 18.57 -19.55
N LEU A 290 -29.15 18.94 -19.59
CA LEU A 290 -30.14 18.65 -18.54
C LEU A 290 -30.30 17.14 -18.27
N SER A 291 -30.07 16.28 -19.26
CA SER A 291 -30.08 14.82 -19.11
C SER A 291 -29.01 14.28 -18.15
N HIS A 292 -27.92 15.03 -17.92
CA HIS A 292 -26.79 14.59 -17.10
C HIS A 292 -26.88 15.07 -15.64
N LEU A 293 -27.83 15.96 -15.32
CA LEU A 293 -27.92 16.61 -14.00
C LEU A 293 -27.96 15.62 -12.83
N MET A 294 -28.89 14.66 -12.87
CA MET A 294 -29.10 13.69 -11.78
C MET A 294 -27.91 12.75 -11.56
N LYS A 295 -27.04 12.58 -12.56
CA LYS A 295 -25.83 11.74 -12.50
C LYS A 295 -24.57 12.53 -12.16
N SER A 296 -24.66 13.86 -12.06
CA SER A 296 -23.50 14.71 -11.84
C SER A 296 -23.00 14.68 -10.39
N ALA A 297 -21.67 14.71 -10.22
CA ALA A 297 -21.05 14.85 -8.91
C ALA A 297 -21.45 16.16 -8.21
N ALA A 298 -21.65 17.23 -8.99
CA ALA A 298 -22.13 18.53 -8.51
C ALA A 298 -23.50 18.43 -7.83
N PHE A 299 -24.46 17.68 -8.41
CA PHE A 299 -25.76 17.44 -7.78
C PHE A 299 -25.62 16.72 -6.43
N GLY A 300 -24.71 15.75 -6.33
CA GLY A 300 -24.41 15.06 -5.08
C GLY A 300 -23.94 15.99 -3.95
N LEU A 301 -23.23 17.08 -4.27
CA LEU A 301 -22.74 18.05 -3.28
C LEU A 301 -23.86 18.83 -2.58
N LEU A 302 -25.04 18.98 -3.19
CA LEU A 302 -26.18 19.68 -2.58
C LEU A 302 -26.61 19.05 -1.24
N SER A 303 -26.49 17.73 -1.11
CA SER A 303 -26.84 17.00 0.11
C SER A 303 -26.01 17.43 1.34
N HIS A 304 -24.87 18.07 1.10
CA HIS A 304 -23.95 18.58 2.12
C HIS A 304 -24.13 20.07 2.43
N TYR A 305 -25.01 20.78 1.71
CA TYR A 305 -25.38 22.17 2.00
C TYR A 305 -26.47 22.24 3.11
N PRO A 306 -26.55 23.32 3.91
CA PRO A 306 -27.55 23.45 4.97
C PRO A 306 -28.98 23.16 4.49
N LYS A 307 -29.66 22.21 5.16
CA LYS A 307 -30.97 21.67 4.75
C LYS A 307 -31.97 22.78 4.39
N TRP A 308 -32.15 23.76 5.28
CA TRP A 308 -33.11 24.85 5.14
C TRP A 308 -32.82 25.86 4.00
N LYS A 309 -31.61 25.90 3.45
CA LYS A 309 -31.24 26.74 2.28
C LYS A 309 -31.15 25.93 0.98
N ARG A 310 -31.17 24.60 1.06
CA ARG A 310 -30.80 23.70 -0.04
C ARG A 310 -31.72 23.83 -1.24
N TYR A 311 -33.04 23.82 -1.01
CA TYR A 311 -34.02 23.93 -2.08
C TYR A 311 -33.89 25.26 -2.84
N ASN A 312 -33.82 26.38 -2.12
CA ASN A 312 -33.71 27.71 -2.71
C ASN A 312 -32.39 27.92 -3.46
N LEU A 313 -31.28 27.29 -3.01
CA LEU A 313 -30.04 27.28 -3.77
C LEU A 313 -30.19 26.45 -5.06
N TYR A 314 -30.71 25.22 -4.94
CA TYR A 314 -30.88 24.33 -6.09
C TYR A 314 -31.79 24.94 -7.15
N ARG A 315 -32.93 25.53 -6.75
CA ARG A 315 -33.86 26.22 -7.64
C ARG A 315 -33.19 27.35 -8.41
N ARG A 316 -32.47 28.24 -7.71
CA ARG A 316 -31.72 29.34 -8.35
C ARG A 316 -30.68 28.83 -9.33
N VAL A 317 -29.82 27.90 -8.92
CA VAL A 317 -28.78 27.35 -9.81
C VAL A 317 -29.38 26.62 -11.01
N PHE A 318 -30.49 25.89 -10.82
CA PHE A 318 -31.18 25.21 -11.92
C PHE A 318 -31.76 26.22 -12.93
N GLU A 319 -32.45 27.25 -12.44
CA GLU A 319 -33.05 28.28 -13.27
C GLU A 319 -31.97 29.11 -13.99
N ASP A 320 -30.86 29.44 -13.32
CA ASP A 320 -29.72 30.16 -13.88
C ASP A 320 -29.00 29.37 -15.00
N VAL A 321 -28.80 28.06 -14.83
CA VAL A 321 -28.02 27.23 -15.77
C VAL A 321 -28.84 26.79 -16.99
N TYR A 322 -30.14 26.54 -16.81
CA TYR A 322 -30.99 25.94 -17.84
C TYR A 322 -32.05 26.87 -18.42
N GLU A 323 -32.20 28.09 -17.87
CA GLU A 323 -33.21 29.08 -18.26
C GLU A 323 -34.64 28.47 -18.28
N LYS A 324 -34.88 27.50 -17.39
CA LYS A 324 -36.13 26.74 -17.29
C LYS A 324 -36.62 26.71 -15.86
N SER A 325 -37.92 26.90 -15.68
CA SER A 325 -38.55 26.78 -14.36
C SER A 325 -38.44 25.34 -13.83
N LEU A 326 -37.91 25.19 -12.61
CA LEU A 326 -37.82 23.90 -11.93
C LEU A 326 -39.21 23.27 -11.74
N LEU A 327 -40.23 24.09 -11.44
CA LEU A 327 -41.63 23.66 -11.25
C LEU A 327 -42.22 22.92 -12.46
N LYS A 328 -41.71 23.15 -13.68
CA LYS A 328 -42.19 22.47 -14.89
C LYS A 328 -41.52 21.11 -15.14
N ASN A 329 -40.53 20.72 -14.34
CA ASN A 329 -39.68 19.56 -14.60
C ASN A 329 -39.67 18.55 -13.43
N LYS A 330 -40.79 17.85 -13.20
CA LYS A 330 -40.98 16.91 -12.07
C LYS A 330 -39.89 15.84 -11.90
N LYS A 331 -39.22 15.44 -13.00
CA LYS A 331 -38.15 14.42 -13.00
C LYS A 331 -36.87 14.83 -12.26
N PHE A 332 -36.72 16.09 -11.88
CA PHE A 332 -35.52 16.62 -11.20
C PHE A 332 -35.77 17.03 -9.74
N ILE A 333 -36.89 16.59 -9.16
CA ILE A 333 -37.19 16.73 -7.74
C ILE A 333 -37.17 15.34 -7.11
N THR A 334 -36.34 15.16 -6.08
CA THR A 334 -36.22 13.92 -5.31
C THR A 334 -36.99 14.02 -4.00
N GLU A 335 -37.31 12.89 -3.37
CA GLU A 335 -37.92 12.87 -2.03
C GLU A 335 -37.10 13.66 -0.99
N ASN A 336 -35.77 13.57 -1.07
CA ASN A 336 -34.85 14.33 -0.20
C ASN A 336 -34.93 15.85 -0.41
N LEU A 337 -35.32 16.30 -1.61
CA LEU A 337 -35.57 17.71 -1.88
C LEU A 337 -36.95 18.14 -1.35
N LEU A 338 -37.98 17.29 -1.48
CA LEU A 338 -39.31 17.55 -0.93
C LEU A 338 -39.29 17.74 0.60
N GLU A 339 -38.53 16.91 1.31
CA GLU A 339 -38.39 16.99 2.77
C GLU A 339 -37.81 18.34 3.25
N VAL A 340 -36.99 19.00 2.42
CA VAL A 340 -36.31 20.26 2.78
C VAL A 340 -36.93 21.51 2.17
N ILE A 341 -38.09 21.41 1.50
CA ILE A 341 -38.83 22.59 1.03
C ILE A 341 -39.39 23.33 2.26
N PRO A 342 -39.05 24.61 2.47
CA PRO A 342 -39.53 25.35 3.64
C PRO A 342 -41.00 25.74 3.53
N ASP A 343 -41.47 26.07 2.31
CA ASP A 343 -42.87 26.44 2.07
C ASP A 343 -43.76 25.20 1.91
N VAL A 344 -44.74 25.08 2.80
CA VAL A 344 -45.72 23.99 2.81
C VAL A 344 -46.61 24.05 1.57
N GLU A 345 -46.95 25.24 1.06
CA GLU A 345 -47.78 25.37 -0.13
C GLU A 345 -47.05 24.90 -1.39
N GLU A 346 -45.79 25.30 -1.56
CA GLU A 346 -44.94 24.81 -2.65
C GLU A 346 -44.74 23.29 -2.59
N ARG A 347 -44.61 22.73 -1.38
CA ARG A 347 -44.52 21.28 -1.19
C ARG A 347 -45.84 20.57 -1.55
N GLU A 348 -46.99 21.10 -1.16
CA GLU A 348 -48.30 20.56 -1.56
C GLU A 348 -48.49 20.58 -3.09
N LYS A 349 -48.09 21.67 -3.76
CA LYS A 349 -48.10 21.76 -5.25
C LYS A 349 -47.25 20.67 -5.90
N TRP A 350 -46.13 20.29 -5.29
CA TRP A 350 -45.32 19.18 -5.77
C TRP A 350 -46.01 17.83 -5.57
N VAL A 351 -46.60 17.58 -4.40
CA VAL A 351 -47.35 16.36 -4.10
C VAL A 351 -48.49 16.15 -5.11
N GLU A 352 -49.25 17.21 -5.42
CA GLU A 352 -50.31 17.17 -6.43
C GLU A 352 -49.80 16.73 -7.81
N LYS A 353 -48.60 17.20 -8.22
CA LYS A 353 -47.97 16.84 -9.50
C LYS A 353 -47.41 15.41 -9.55
N PHE A 354 -47.01 14.84 -8.41
CA PHE A 354 -46.59 13.44 -8.32
C PHE A 354 -47.76 12.46 -8.26
N GLY A 355 -48.98 12.98 -8.06
CA GLY A 355 -50.20 12.21 -7.85
C GLY A 355 -50.40 11.85 -6.37
N ASN A 356 -51.64 11.58 -5.98
CA ASN A 356 -52.03 11.21 -4.60
C ASN A 356 -51.59 9.79 -4.22
N LYS A 357 -50.33 9.40 -4.49
CA LYS A 357 -49.77 8.16 -3.95
C LYS A 357 -49.53 8.33 -2.46
N VAL A 358 -49.83 7.29 -1.70
CA VAL A 358 -49.76 7.28 -0.22
C VAL A 358 -48.39 7.71 0.30
N GLU A 359 -47.31 7.36 -0.40
CA GLU A 359 -45.92 7.72 -0.05
C GLU A 359 -45.63 9.23 -0.07
N TYR A 360 -46.39 10.03 -0.83
CA TYR A 360 -46.22 11.50 -0.88
C TYR A 360 -47.14 12.25 0.06
N ILE A 361 -48.15 11.59 0.65
CA ILE A 361 -49.08 12.23 1.61
C ILE A 361 -48.33 12.81 2.80
N LYS A 362 -47.22 12.16 3.22
CA LYS A 362 -46.33 12.60 4.31
C LYS A 362 -45.71 14.00 4.12
N TYR A 363 -45.80 14.58 2.93
CA TYR A 363 -45.27 15.91 2.63
C TYR A 363 -46.34 17.01 2.63
N LYS A 364 -47.64 16.68 2.73
CA LYS A 364 -48.71 17.66 2.91
C LYS A 364 -48.64 18.28 4.31
N ARG A 365 -49.41 19.34 4.55
CA ARG A 365 -49.57 19.88 5.92
C ARG A 365 -50.11 18.81 6.88
N SER A 366 -49.64 18.81 8.13
CA SER A 366 -50.02 17.83 9.14
C SER A 366 -51.53 17.69 9.31
N SER A 367 -52.28 18.81 9.30
CA SER A 367 -53.74 18.80 9.45
C SER A 367 -54.50 18.02 8.38
N LYS A 368 -53.91 17.79 7.19
CA LYS A 368 -54.46 16.94 6.14
C LYS A 368 -53.84 15.55 6.15
N ALA A 369 -52.51 15.50 6.18
CA ALA A 369 -51.74 14.24 6.09
C ALA A 369 -52.05 13.27 7.24
N VAL A 370 -52.11 13.78 8.48
CA VAL A 370 -52.34 12.96 9.68
C VAL A 370 -53.74 12.33 9.64
N VAL A 371 -54.75 13.06 9.17
CA VAL A 371 -56.12 12.55 9.04
C VAL A 371 -56.17 11.44 7.99
N GLU A 372 -55.67 11.71 6.78
CA GLU A 372 -55.64 10.73 5.68
C GLU A 372 -54.86 9.46 6.06
N LEU A 373 -53.72 9.60 6.73
CA LEU A 373 -52.87 8.47 7.14
C LEU A 373 -53.47 7.69 8.32
N LYS A 374 -54.13 8.35 9.29
CA LYS A 374 -54.84 7.66 10.39
C LYS A 374 -55.98 6.79 9.85
N GLU A 375 -56.77 7.29 8.90
CA GLU A 375 -57.87 6.52 8.30
C GLU A 375 -57.36 5.25 7.60
N GLN A 376 -56.27 5.37 6.84
CA GLN A 376 -55.64 4.22 6.19
C GLN A 376 -55.05 3.24 7.20
N LEU A 377 -54.40 3.76 8.25
CA LEU A 377 -53.78 2.95 9.29
C LEU A 377 -54.82 2.17 10.11
N ILE A 378 -56.02 2.71 10.33
CA ILE A 378 -57.14 2.02 11.00
C ILE A 378 -57.65 0.83 10.18
N ARG A 379 -57.62 0.94 8.85
CA ARG A 379 -58.08 -0.11 7.90
C ARG A 379 -56.97 -1.08 7.48
N CYS A 380 -55.77 -0.96 8.06
CA CYS A 380 -54.59 -1.70 7.63
C CYS A 380 -54.37 -2.98 8.46
N ASP A 381 -54.60 -4.13 7.85
CA ASP A 381 -54.36 -5.44 8.47
C ASP A 381 -52.91 -5.94 8.29
N ASP A 382 -52.23 -5.53 7.21
CA ASP A 382 -50.85 -5.92 6.91
C ASP A 382 -49.84 -5.22 7.83
N ILE A 383 -48.95 -5.99 8.45
CA ILE A 383 -47.94 -5.51 9.42
C ILE A 383 -46.91 -4.59 8.75
N LYS A 384 -46.41 -4.94 7.56
CA LYS A 384 -45.37 -4.16 6.86
C LYS A 384 -45.91 -2.84 6.33
N LEU A 385 -47.14 -2.85 5.82
CA LEU A 385 -47.84 -1.64 5.40
C LEU A 385 -48.14 -0.75 6.60
N ARG A 386 -48.53 -1.33 7.74
CA ARG A 386 -48.73 -0.61 9.01
C ARG A 386 -47.46 0.11 9.45
N GLU A 387 -46.30 -0.56 9.41
CA GLU A 387 -45.01 0.07 9.71
C GLU A 387 -44.71 1.26 8.81
N LYS A 388 -44.92 1.12 7.49
CA LYS A 388 -44.72 2.22 6.54
C LYS A 388 -45.67 3.40 6.77
N LEU A 389 -46.94 3.13 7.06
CA LEU A 389 -47.92 4.17 7.37
C LEU A 389 -47.57 4.92 8.66
N LEU A 390 -47.07 4.21 9.68
CA LEU A 390 -46.53 4.81 10.90
C LEU A 390 -45.27 5.64 10.62
N GLU A 391 -44.39 5.17 9.74
CA GLU A 391 -43.25 5.97 9.30
C GLU A 391 -43.70 7.25 8.60
N TYR A 392 -44.69 7.17 7.71
CA TYR A 392 -45.23 8.32 6.98
C TYR A 392 -45.90 9.33 7.89
N ILE A 393 -46.65 8.89 8.90
CA ILE A 393 -47.35 9.82 9.80
C ILE A 393 -46.37 10.55 10.72
N VAL A 394 -45.36 9.85 11.24
CA VAL A 394 -44.29 10.45 12.06
C VAL A 394 -43.43 11.40 11.21
N THR A 395 -43.11 10.99 9.98
CA THR A 395 -42.39 11.82 9.01
C THR A 395 -43.17 13.09 8.68
N SER A 396 -44.49 12.99 8.50
CA SER A 396 -45.34 14.16 8.24
C SER A 396 -45.28 15.20 9.36
N CYS A 397 -45.31 14.77 10.61
CA CYS A 397 -45.23 15.67 11.76
C CYS A 397 -43.83 16.34 11.80
N SER A 398 -42.78 15.56 11.60
CA SER A 398 -41.38 16.05 11.56
C SER A 398 -41.13 17.05 10.43
N VAL A 399 -41.56 16.74 9.20
CA VAL A 399 -41.36 17.61 8.01
C VAL A 399 -42.05 18.97 8.17
N ASN A 400 -43.19 19.01 8.87
CA ASN A 400 -43.93 20.24 9.14
C ASN A 400 -43.52 20.92 10.48
N ASN A 401 -42.59 20.34 11.25
CA ASN A 401 -42.25 20.75 12.62
C ASN A 401 -43.47 20.85 13.55
N ASP A 402 -44.45 19.97 13.38
CA ASP A 402 -45.71 19.97 14.12
C ASP A 402 -45.63 18.99 15.30
N TYR A 403 -45.12 19.48 16.43
CA TYR A 403 -44.96 18.70 17.65
C TYR A 403 -46.31 18.39 18.33
N ASP A 404 -47.31 19.25 18.20
CA ASP A 404 -48.64 19.00 18.75
C ASP A 404 -49.33 17.83 18.04
N ALA A 405 -49.27 17.81 16.70
CA ALA A 405 -49.74 16.66 15.93
C ALA A 405 -48.97 15.38 16.29
N PHE A 406 -47.64 15.48 16.51
CA PHE A 406 -46.83 14.33 16.93
C PHE A 406 -47.26 13.79 18.30
N LEU A 407 -47.55 14.67 19.27
CA LEU A 407 -48.08 14.27 20.57
C LEU A 407 -49.41 13.52 20.43
N ASP A 408 -50.29 13.99 19.54
CA ASP A 408 -51.54 13.30 19.22
C ASP A 408 -51.31 11.94 18.54
N ILE A 409 -50.23 11.78 17.75
CA ILE A 409 -49.82 10.49 17.21
C ILE A 409 -49.36 9.55 18.32
N LEU A 410 -48.55 10.02 19.29
CA LEU A 410 -48.11 9.19 20.41
C LEU A 410 -49.30 8.67 21.24
N LYS A 411 -50.26 9.55 21.56
CA LYS A 411 -51.50 9.20 22.26
C LYS A 411 -52.33 8.18 21.46
N PHE A 412 -52.50 8.42 20.16
CA PHE A 412 -53.22 7.52 19.27
C PHE A 412 -52.54 6.15 19.16
N PHE A 413 -51.21 6.14 19.05
CA PHE A 413 -50.41 4.94 18.93
C PHE A 413 -50.56 4.04 20.16
N LEU A 414 -50.43 4.60 21.36
CA LEU A 414 -50.64 3.86 22.61
C LEU A 414 -52.09 3.39 22.77
N LYS A 415 -53.07 4.20 22.39
CA LYS A 415 -54.48 3.80 22.49
C LYS A 415 -54.83 2.61 21.60
N ARG A 416 -54.27 2.54 20.39
CA ARG A 416 -54.69 1.58 19.36
C ARG A 416 -53.71 0.41 19.18
N PHE A 417 -52.41 0.66 19.34
CA PHE A 417 -51.34 -0.27 18.98
C PHE A 417 -50.48 -0.72 20.17
N ARG A 418 -50.85 -0.42 21.42
CA ARG A 418 -50.14 -0.87 22.63
C ARG A 418 -49.84 -2.37 22.67
N ASN A 419 -50.77 -3.20 22.17
CA ASN A 419 -50.64 -4.66 22.17
C ASN A 419 -50.17 -5.22 20.81
N THR A 420 -49.59 -4.39 19.94
CA THR A 420 -49.11 -4.83 18.62
C THR A 420 -47.81 -5.67 18.71
N ASP A 421 -47.30 -6.10 17.55
CA ASP A 421 -46.06 -6.86 17.40
C ASP A 421 -44.83 -6.06 17.86
N GLY A 422 -43.83 -6.75 18.42
CA GLY A 422 -42.60 -6.13 18.92
C GLY A 422 -41.81 -5.38 17.85
N THR A 423 -41.85 -5.83 16.60
CA THR A 423 -41.17 -5.20 15.46
C THR A 423 -41.78 -3.84 15.15
N VAL A 424 -43.10 -3.71 15.25
CA VAL A 424 -43.82 -2.44 15.01
C VAL A 424 -43.48 -1.44 16.11
N LEU A 425 -43.44 -1.86 17.38
CA LEU A 425 -43.02 -1.01 18.50
C LEU A 425 -41.57 -0.54 18.34
N TYR A 426 -40.67 -1.45 17.98
CA TYR A 426 -39.26 -1.17 17.72
C TYR A 426 -39.08 -0.17 16.57
N ASN A 427 -39.72 -0.42 15.43
CA ASN A 427 -39.63 0.44 14.25
C ASN A 427 -40.24 1.82 14.51
N PHE A 428 -41.32 1.91 15.27
CA PHE A 428 -41.91 3.20 15.64
C PHE A 428 -40.93 4.06 16.46
N LEU A 429 -40.28 3.48 17.48
CA LEU A 429 -39.25 4.18 18.24
C LEU A 429 -38.02 4.55 17.40
N ARG A 430 -37.61 3.67 16.47
CA ARG A 430 -36.51 3.95 15.53
C ARG A 430 -36.83 5.18 14.66
N VAL A 431 -38.03 5.24 14.08
CA VAL A 431 -38.42 6.38 13.23
C VAL A 431 -38.48 7.68 14.04
N ILE A 432 -38.94 7.65 15.29
CA ILE A 432 -38.91 8.82 16.18
C ILE A 432 -37.47 9.31 16.36
N TYR A 433 -36.55 8.39 16.69
CA TYR A 433 -35.13 8.69 16.85
C TYR A 433 -34.52 9.29 15.57
N ASP A 434 -34.89 8.78 14.40
CA ASP A 434 -34.34 9.23 13.11
C ASP A 434 -34.92 10.59 12.63
N LYS A 435 -36.18 10.88 12.96
CA LYS A 435 -36.92 12.01 12.39
C LYS A 435 -37.03 13.23 13.29
N PHE A 436 -36.96 13.09 14.60
CA PHE A 436 -37.14 14.21 15.52
C PHE A 436 -35.83 14.64 16.17
N LYS A 437 -35.76 15.95 16.46
CA LYS A 437 -34.74 16.47 17.36
C LYS A 437 -35.19 16.18 18.79
N LEU A 438 -34.66 15.12 19.38
CA LEU A 438 -35.12 14.61 20.67
C LEU A 438 -34.97 15.61 21.84
N ASN A 439 -34.08 16.60 21.71
CA ASN A 439 -33.91 17.68 22.68
C ASN A 439 -35.00 18.77 22.62
N GLU A 440 -35.83 18.80 21.56
CA GLU A 440 -36.97 19.71 21.42
C GLU A 440 -38.29 19.07 21.93
N LEU A 441 -38.27 17.79 22.32
CA LEU A 441 -39.44 17.08 22.86
C LEU A 441 -39.75 17.53 24.30
N THR A 442 -41.03 17.79 24.57
CA THR A 442 -41.53 18.16 25.92
C THR A 442 -41.70 16.94 26.83
N ASP A 443 -41.91 17.18 28.12
CA ASP A 443 -42.25 16.16 29.12
C ASP A 443 -43.40 15.24 28.71
N GLU A 444 -44.43 15.79 28.05
CA GLU A 444 -45.57 15.00 27.61
C GLU A 444 -45.19 14.02 26.49
N HIS A 445 -44.33 14.42 25.56
CA HIS A 445 -43.83 13.51 24.52
C HIS A 445 -43.04 12.37 25.15
N TRP A 446 -42.10 12.71 26.03
CA TRP A 446 -41.26 11.73 26.71
C TRP A 446 -42.06 10.78 27.61
N LYS A 447 -43.14 11.26 28.25
CA LYS A 447 -44.07 10.41 29.01
C LYS A 447 -44.61 9.26 28.16
N TYR A 448 -45.09 9.55 26.95
CA TYR A 448 -45.64 8.50 26.08
C TYR A 448 -44.56 7.63 25.44
N ILE A 449 -43.40 8.19 25.05
CA ILE A 449 -42.26 7.40 24.57
C ILE A 449 -41.80 6.42 25.65
N HIS A 450 -41.69 6.88 26.90
CA HIS A 450 -41.32 6.05 28.05
C HIS A 450 -42.35 4.93 28.27
N GLU A 451 -43.65 5.20 28.15
CA GLU A 451 -44.68 4.16 28.25
C GLU A 451 -44.48 3.05 27.19
N ILE A 452 -44.11 3.41 25.95
CA ILE A 452 -43.80 2.45 24.89
C ILE A 452 -42.57 1.60 25.26
N ILE A 453 -41.50 2.22 25.76
CA ILE A 453 -40.28 1.52 26.23
C ILE A 453 -40.63 0.53 27.35
N LEU A 454 -41.45 0.95 28.33
CA LEU A 454 -41.88 0.10 29.43
C LEU A 454 -42.76 -1.08 28.97
N ILE A 455 -43.62 -0.87 27.98
CA ILE A 455 -44.42 -1.96 27.39
C ILE A 455 -43.50 -3.01 26.78
N GLN A 456 -42.44 -2.60 26.07
CA GLN A 456 -41.47 -3.53 25.49
C GLN A 456 -40.68 -4.26 26.59
N ASP A 457 -40.23 -3.57 27.64
CA ASP A 457 -39.50 -4.18 28.77
C ASP A 457 -40.35 -5.19 29.55
N ILE A 458 -41.62 -4.85 29.85
CA ILE A 458 -42.54 -5.74 30.60
C ILE A 458 -42.87 -7.00 29.78
N ARG A 459 -42.96 -6.88 28.45
CA ARG A 459 -43.29 -7.98 27.54
C ARG A 459 -42.06 -8.74 27.03
N ASP A 460 -40.86 -8.37 27.49
CA ASP A 460 -39.59 -8.94 27.04
C ASP A 460 -39.41 -8.89 25.50
N LEU A 461 -39.78 -7.75 24.90
CA LEU A 461 -39.69 -7.51 23.46
C LEU A 461 -38.42 -6.74 23.08
N PRO A 462 -37.95 -6.80 21.82
CA PRO A 462 -36.78 -6.05 21.37
C PRO A 462 -36.94 -4.53 21.55
N ILE A 463 -35.97 -3.88 22.18
CA ILE A 463 -35.97 -2.43 22.48
C ILE A 463 -34.94 -1.70 21.60
N HIS A 464 -35.29 -0.50 21.14
CA HIS A 464 -34.39 0.35 20.37
C HIS A 464 -33.39 1.08 21.30
N ASN A 465 -32.26 0.43 21.61
CA ASN A 465 -31.22 0.95 22.53
C ASN A 465 -30.84 2.44 22.38
N PRO A 466 -30.71 3.03 21.16
CA PRO A 466 -30.38 4.45 21.03
C PRO A 466 -31.41 5.40 21.65
N ILE A 467 -32.71 5.07 21.60
CA ILE A 467 -33.74 5.94 22.19
C ILE A 467 -33.76 5.82 23.72
N VAL A 468 -33.45 4.63 24.26
CA VAL A 468 -33.29 4.42 25.72
C VAL A 468 -32.14 5.25 26.25
N LEU A 469 -31.03 5.31 25.50
CA LEU A 469 -29.87 6.13 25.85
C LEU A 469 -30.22 7.63 25.83
N GLU A 470 -30.89 8.12 24.79
CA GLU A 470 -31.31 9.53 24.71
C GLU A 470 -32.35 9.89 25.78
N PHE A 471 -33.26 8.96 26.12
CA PHE A 471 -34.18 9.16 27.24
C PHE A 471 -33.44 9.17 28.59
N SER A 472 -32.43 8.32 28.78
CA SER A 472 -31.57 8.34 29.97
C SER A 472 -30.85 9.69 30.11
N LYS A 473 -30.35 10.23 28.99
CA LYS A 473 -29.72 11.55 28.92
C LYS A 473 -30.71 12.67 29.24
N TYR A 474 -31.94 12.58 28.74
CA TYR A 474 -33.02 13.50 29.09
C TYR A 474 -33.33 13.47 30.59
N LEU A 475 -33.48 12.29 31.20
CA LEU A 475 -33.72 12.14 32.63
C LEU A 475 -32.58 12.74 33.45
N TYR A 476 -31.33 12.43 33.10
CA TYR A 476 -30.14 12.97 33.74
C TYR A 476 -30.10 14.50 33.71
N LYS A 477 -30.31 15.11 32.53
CA LYS A 477 -30.31 16.57 32.36
C LYS A 477 -31.40 17.29 33.17
N ASN A 478 -32.49 16.59 33.49
CA ASN A 478 -33.59 17.11 34.30
C ASN A 478 -33.51 16.69 35.78
N GLY A 479 -32.38 16.15 36.24
CA GLY A 479 -32.18 15.74 37.64
C GLY A 479 -33.08 14.57 38.09
N ARG A 480 -33.57 13.75 37.15
CA ARG A 480 -34.44 12.60 37.42
C ARG A 480 -33.61 11.31 37.45
N ASP A 481 -34.03 10.33 38.24
CA ASP A 481 -33.40 9.01 38.26
C ASP A 481 -33.54 8.32 36.88
N PHE A 482 -32.44 7.76 36.40
CA PHE A 482 -32.36 7.03 35.14
C PHE A 482 -31.79 5.62 35.31
N GLY A 483 -31.61 5.14 36.55
CA GLY A 483 -31.09 3.81 36.84
C GLY A 483 -31.87 2.69 36.14
N LYS A 484 -33.20 2.76 36.16
CA LYS A 484 -34.07 1.80 35.44
C LYS A 484 -33.81 1.77 33.93
N MET A 485 -33.48 2.90 33.31
CA MET A 485 -33.18 2.93 31.87
C MET A 485 -31.81 2.32 31.57
N VAL A 486 -30.84 2.43 32.49
CA VAL A 486 -29.57 1.70 32.41
C VAL A 486 -29.83 0.20 32.46
N ASP A 487 -30.72 -0.27 33.35
CA ASP A 487 -31.09 -1.69 33.42
C ASP A 487 -31.72 -2.19 32.12
N ILE A 488 -32.67 -1.44 31.57
CA ILE A 488 -33.32 -1.75 30.29
C ILE A 488 -32.29 -1.76 29.15
N TYR A 489 -31.37 -0.80 29.13
CA TYR A 489 -30.31 -0.74 28.14
C TYR A 489 -29.40 -1.97 28.19
N LEU A 490 -28.99 -2.35 29.41
CA LEU A 490 -28.15 -3.53 29.61
C LEU A 490 -28.90 -4.80 29.23
N LYS A 491 -30.23 -4.90 29.50
CA LYS A 491 -31.05 -6.09 29.19
C LYS A 491 -30.93 -6.59 27.75
N SER A 492 -30.67 -5.71 26.79
CA SER A 492 -30.55 -6.04 25.37
C SER A 492 -29.41 -7.01 25.06
N ASP A 493 -29.69 -8.10 24.32
CA ASP A 493 -28.68 -9.08 23.87
C ASP A 493 -27.56 -8.48 22.98
N ASN A 494 -27.73 -7.24 22.50
CA ASN A 494 -26.81 -6.57 21.57
C ASN A 494 -26.31 -5.21 22.10
N PHE A 495 -26.24 -5.01 23.43
CA PHE A 495 -25.69 -3.76 23.95
C PHE A 495 -24.18 -3.65 23.66
N SER A 496 -23.70 -2.42 23.41
CA SER A 496 -22.27 -2.17 23.27
C SER A 496 -21.92 -0.81 23.83
N LEU A 497 -21.08 -0.80 24.87
CA LEU A 497 -20.66 0.44 25.53
C LEU A 497 -19.46 1.07 24.81
N ARG A 498 -18.63 0.27 24.12
CA ARG A 498 -17.47 0.77 23.37
C ARG A 498 -17.85 1.52 22.10
N ASN A 499 -18.96 1.15 21.46
CA ASN A 499 -19.36 1.70 20.16
C ASN A 499 -20.24 2.96 20.26
N ILE A 500 -20.68 3.34 21.48
CA ILE A 500 -21.49 4.55 21.69
C ILE A 500 -20.58 5.79 21.73
N LYS A 501 -20.95 6.80 20.93
CA LYS A 501 -20.40 8.15 21.06
C LYS A 501 -21.26 8.96 22.00
N PHE A 502 -20.78 9.15 23.22
CA PHE A 502 -21.39 10.10 24.14
C PHE A 502 -20.92 11.52 23.79
N GLU A 503 -21.85 12.41 23.51
CA GLU A 503 -21.56 13.83 23.30
C GLU A 503 -21.32 14.56 24.62
N ASP A 504 -22.01 14.11 25.67
CA ASP A 504 -21.98 14.66 27.01
C ASP A 504 -21.08 13.79 27.90
N VAL A 505 -19.95 14.36 28.30
CA VAL A 505 -18.88 13.68 29.05
C VAL A 505 -19.32 13.36 30.47
N GLU A 506 -20.08 14.25 31.12
CA GLU A 506 -20.55 14.04 32.49
C GLU A 506 -21.60 12.94 32.53
N PHE A 507 -22.55 12.97 31.58
CA PHE A 507 -23.53 11.89 31.43
C PHE A 507 -22.85 10.54 31.15
N GLN A 508 -21.84 10.50 30.27
CA GLN A 508 -21.09 9.26 29.99
C GLN A 508 -20.51 8.67 31.28
N ARG A 509 -19.89 9.51 32.12
CA ARG A 509 -19.28 9.09 33.38
C ARG A 509 -20.31 8.47 34.32
N GLU A 510 -21.42 9.16 34.56
CA GLU A 510 -22.44 8.70 35.49
C GLU A 510 -23.19 7.46 34.95
N PHE A 511 -23.39 7.36 33.64
CA PHE A 511 -23.92 6.16 32.99
C PHE A 511 -23.00 4.95 33.19
N LEU A 512 -21.68 5.11 33.03
CA LEU A 512 -20.70 4.03 33.28
C LEU A 512 -20.64 3.63 34.76
N LYS A 513 -20.73 4.59 35.69
CA LYS A 513 -20.79 4.31 37.14
C LYS A 513 -22.05 3.56 37.53
N LEU A 514 -23.21 3.94 37.01
CA LEU A 514 -24.45 3.22 37.28
C LEU A 514 -24.38 1.82 36.68
N THR A 515 -23.88 1.69 35.45
CA THR A 515 -23.61 0.38 34.82
C THR A 515 -22.74 -0.51 35.71
N LEU A 516 -21.68 0.06 36.30
CA LEU A 516 -20.80 -0.65 37.23
C LEU A 516 -21.50 -1.10 38.52
N LYS A 517 -22.55 -0.40 38.96
CA LYS A 517 -23.29 -0.71 40.19
C LYS A 517 -24.42 -1.73 40.01
N GLN A 518 -24.79 -2.10 38.78
CA GLN A 518 -25.93 -2.98 38.55
C GLN A 518 -25.62 -4.45 38.86
N ASN A 519 -26.56 -5.15 39.52
CA ASN A 519 -26.43 -6.55 39.96
C ASN A 519 -26.62 -7.58 38.82
N ARG A 520 -26.58 -7.16 37.54
CA ARG A 520 -26.81 -8.06 36.41
C ARG A 520 -25.63 -9.01 36.13
N PHE A 521 -24.45 -8.73 36.67
CA PHE A 521 -23.25 -9.54 36.51
C PHE A 521 -23.23 -10.83 37.37
N GLN A 522 -24.33 -11.13 38.06
CA GLN A 522 -24.49 -12.31 38.93
C GLN A 522 -24.70 -13.63 38.17
N ARG A 523 -25.12 -13.59 36.89
CA ARG A 523 -25.25 -14.78 36.03
C ARG A 523 -24.07 -14.91 35.06
N SER A 524 -23.85 -16.12 34.53
CA SER A 524 -22.76 -16.62 33.67
C SER A 524 -22.38 -15.82 32.41
N ASP A 525 -22.77 -14.55 32.28
CA ASP A 525 -22.51 -13.69 31.15
C ASP A 525 -21.19 -12.92 31.32
N PHE A 526 -20.08 -13.63 31.07
CA PHE A 526 -18.73 -13.06 31.10
C PHE A 526 -18.52 -11.96 30.05
N HIS A 527 -19.28 -11.98 28.94
CA HIS A 527 -19.15 -11.02 27.85
C HIS A 527 -19.50 -9.61 28.33
N SER A 528 -20.61 -9.48 29.06
CA SER A 528 -21.03 -8.22 29.67
C SER A 528 -19.97 -7.62 30.60
N SER A 529 -19.36 -8.43 31.47
CA SER A 529 -18.32 -7.96 32.40
C SER A 529 -17.05 -7.49 31.68
N ILE A 530 -16.68 -8.16 30.58
CA ILE A 530 -15.54 -7.77 29.72
C ILE A 530 -15.84 -6.46 29.00
N GLU A 531 -17.02 -6.30 28.38
CA GLU A 531 -17.41 -5.07 27.65
C GLU A 531 -17.41 -3.85 28.59
N VAL A 532 -17.93 -3.99 29.82
CA VAL A 532 -17.89 -2.93 30.84
C VAL A 532 -16.46 -2.58 31.24
N THR A 533 -15.62 -3.59 31.51
CA THR A 533 -14.21 -3.38 31.86
C THR A 533 -13.46 -2.62 30.76
N LEU A 534 -13.70 -2.98 29.50
CA LEU A 534 -13.04 -2.34 28.36
C LEU A 534 -13.59 -0.94 28.07
N ALA A 535 -14.89 -0.70 28.24
CA ALA A 535 -15.47 0.64 28.14
C ALA A 535 -14.90 1.59 29.20
N ILE A 536 -14.76 1.13 30.45
CA ILE A 536 -14.14 1.88 31.53
C ILE A 536 -12.65 2.09 31.28
N ARG A 537 -11.92 1.08 30.77
CA ARG A 537 -10.52 1.23 30.31
C ARG A 537 -10.39 2.36 29.29
N ASP A 538 -11.27 2.38 28.28
CA ASP A 538 -11.24 3.37 27.20
C ASP A 538 -11.65 4.76 27.70
N TRP A 539 -12.51 4.85 28.71
CA TRP A 539 -12.79 6.06 29.46
C TRP A 539 -11.56 6.55 30.22
N ASN A 540 -10.97 5.74 31.10
CA ASN A 540 -9.83 6.11 31.94
C ASN A 540 -8.58 6.49 31.14
N LYS A 541 -8.42 5.90 29.94
CA LYS A 541 -7.36 6.30 29.01
C LYS A 541 -7.57 7.71 28.44
N ARG A 542 -8.83 8.11 28.22
CA ARG A 542 -9.21 9.46 27.74
C ARG A 542 -9.27 10.48 28.88
N HIS A 543 -9.61 10.04 30.10
CA HIS A 543 -9.89 10.88 31.26
C HIS A 543 -9.10 10.40 32.51
N PRO A 544 -7.76 10.56 32.53
CA PRO A 544 -6.93 10.02 33.61
C PRO A 544 -7.16 10.69 34.99
N HIS A 545 -7.75 11.89 35.02
CA HIS A 545 -8.07 12.61 36.27
C HIS A 545 -9.46 12.27 36.83
N ASP A 546 -10.35 11.69 36.02
CA ASP A 546 -11.72 11.27 36.41
C ASP A 546 -11.84 9.75 36.36
N PHE A 547 -10.94 9.10 37.08
CA PHE A 547 -10.76 7.66 37.04
C PHE A 547 -11.97 6.92 37.65
N ILE A 548 -12.47 5.91 36.95
CA ILE A 548 -13.50 4.97 37.44
C ILE A 548 -12.83 3.64 37.75
N PHE A 549 -12.95 3.16 39.00
CA PHE A 549 -12.32 1.92 39.45
C PHE A 549 -13.25 0.73 39.18
N VAL A 550 -12.87 -0.15 38.25
CA VAL A 550 -13.62 -1.39 38.00
C VAL A 550 -13.61 -2.28 39.25
N SER A 551 -12.53 -2.22 40.04
CA SER A 551 -12.38 -2.92 41.32
C SER A 551 -13.47 -2.62 42.36
N GLU A 552 -14.26 -1.56 42.21
CA GLU A 552 -15.41 -1.29 43.08
C GLU A 552 -16.50 -2.37 42.96
N ASN A 553 -16.60 -3.07 41.83
CA ASN A 553 -17.52 -4.19 41.65
C ASN A 553 -16.78 -5.54 41.70
N LYS A 554 -16.88 -6.23 42.84
CA LYS A 554 -16.27 -7.55 43.06
C LYS A 554 -16.78 -8.62 42.08
N GLU A 555 -18.04 -8.56 41.68
CA GLU A 555 -18.64 -9.55 40.78
C GLU A 555 -18.04 -9.47 39.37
N ILE A 556 -17.76 -8.26 38.87
CA ILE A 556 -17.06 -8.08 37.59
C ILE A 556 -15.65 -8.67 37.67
N ILE A 557 -14.93 -8.47 38.77
CA ILE A 557 -13.60 -9.05 38.96
C ILE A 557 -13.66 -10.58 38.93
N GLU A 558 -14.58 -11.20 39.67
CA GLU A 558 -14.76 -12.65 39.66
C GLU A 558 -15.28 -13.19 38.32
N SER A 559 -16.09 -12.42 37.60
CA SER A 559 -16.52 -12.72 36.24
C SER A 559 -15.34 -12.71 35.26
N VAL A 560 -14.47 -11.70 35.30
CA VAL A 560 -13.26 -11.63 34.48
C VAL A 560 -12.32 -12.79 34.82
N LYS A 561 -12.10 -13.12 36.09
CA LYS A 561 -11.30 -14.29 36.50
C LYS A 561 -11.86 -15.61 35.96
N ARG A 562 -13.18 -15.82 36.09
CA ARG A 562 -13.83 -17.02 35.55
C ARG A 562 -13.71 -17.08 34.03
N SER A 563 -13.92 -15.96 33.34
CA SER A 563 -13.84 -15.87 31.87
C SER A 563 -12.48 -16.33 31.33
N ILE A 564 -11.43 -16.05 32.09
CA ILE A 564 -10.07 -16.43 31.77
C ILE A 564 -9.91 -17.97 31.81
N ASN A 565 -10.58 -18.68 32.70
CA ASN A 565 -10.44 -20.13 32.80
C ASN A 565 -11.25 -20.90 31.74
N PHE A 566 -11.96 -20.24 30.83
CA PHE A 566 -12.69 -20.90 29.74
C PHE A 566 -12.03 -20.68 28.38
N ASP A 567 -11.83 -21.77 27.62
CA ASP A 567 -11.26 -21.79 26.27
C ASP A 567 -12.26 -21.32 25.18
N TRP A 568 -12.68 -20.04 25.23
CA TRP A 568 -13.44 -19.43 24.14
C TRP A 568 -12.52 -18.64 23.20
N VAL A 569 -12.15 -19.26 22.08
CA VAL A 569 -11.25 -18.69 21.04
C VAL A 569 -11.70 -17.30 20.55
N CYS A 570 -13.00 -16.99 20.55
CA CYS A 570 -13.53 -15.73 20.05
C CYS A 570 -13.31 -14.50 20.96
N TYR A 571 -12.90 -14.68 22.22
CA TYR A 571 -12.76 -13.56 23.19
C TYR A 571 -11.41 -13.47 23.91
N GLU A 572 -10.45 -14.34 23.58
CA GLU A 572 -9.15 -14.44 24.27
C GLU A 572 -8.40 -13.11 24.37
N SER A 573 -8.44 -12.30 23.29
CA SER A 573 -7.77 -10.99 23.26
C SER A 573 -8.40 -9.97 24.22
N ASP A 574 -9.73 -9.88 24.26
CA ASP A 574 -10.48 -8.97 25.12
C ASP A 574 -10.39 -9.37 26.60
N GLN A 575 -10.37 -10.67 26.90
CA GLN A 575 -10.08 -11.20 28.25
C GLN A 575 -8.68 -10.76 28.72
N CYS A 576 -7.67 -10.94 27.86
CA CYS A 576 -6.30 -10.54 28.15
C CYS A 576 -6.17 -9.02 28.32
N PHE A 577 -6.89 -8.21 27.54
CA PHE A 577 -6.88 -6.76 27.72
C PHE A 577 -7.51 -6.32 29.04
N SER A 578 -8.60 -6.95 29.47
CA SER A 578 -9.25 -6.70 30.76
C SER A 578 -8.31 -7.05 31.92
N MET A 579 -7.71 -8.24 31.90
CA MET A 579 -6.71 -8.64 32.90
C MET A 579 -5.50 -7.70 32.91
N ASN A 580 -4.95 -7.34 31.75
CA ASN A 580 -3.85 -6.40 31.62
C ASN A 580 -4.18 -5.06 32.29
N TYR A 581 -5.38 -4.56 32.05
CA TYR A 581 -5.83 -3.30 32.62
C TYR A 581 -5.96 -3.39 34.14
N LEU A 582 -6.66 -4.39 34.68
CA LEU A 582 -6.85 -4.57 36.13
C LEU A 582 -5.52 -4.76 36.87
N VAL A 583 -4.60 -5.58 36.34
CA VAL A 583 -3.29 -5.81 36.95
C VAL A 583 -2.38 -4.59 36.80
N CYS A 584 -2.23 -4.06 35.59
CA CYS A 584 -1.21 -3.04 35.33
C CYS A 584 -1.63 -1.62 35.74
N ARG A 585 -2.94 -1.32 35.79
CA ARG A 585 -3.47 0.02 36.09
C ARG A 585 -4.14 0.12 37.45
N GLU A 586 -4.98 -0.85 37.81
CA GLU A 586 -5.65 -0.87 39.13
C GLU A 586 -4.85 -1.62 40.20
N ASN A 587 -3.65 -2.13 39.85
CA ASN A 587 -2.73 -2.83 40.75
C ASN A 587 -3.35 -4.08 41.41
N MET A 588 -4.30 -4.75 40.73
CA MET A 588 -5.01 -5.93 41.25
C MET A 588 -4.22 -7.24 41.10
N TYR A 589 -2.88 -7.19 41.04
CA TYR A 589 -2.06 -8.36 40.70
C TYR A 589 -2.30 -9.56 41.64
N GLN A 590 -2.47 -9.33 42.94
CA GLN A 590 -2.74 -10.39 43.94
C GLN A 590 -3.97 -11.24 43.58
N HIS A 591 -4.98 -10.63 42.96
CA HIS A 591 -6.21 -11.32 42.57
C HIS A 591 -6.02 -12.17 41.31
N PHE A 592 -5.05 -11.84 40.47
CA PHE A 592 -4.83 -12.46 39.16
C PHE A 592 -3.54 -13.28 39.07
N THR A 593 -2.68 -13.28 40.09
CA THR A 593 -1.42 -14.06 40.11
C THR A 593 -1.70 -15.56 39.89
N GLU A 594 -2.55 -16.14 40.73
CA GLU A 594 -2.95 -17.56 40.62
C GLU A 594 -3.57 -17.87 39.26
N VAL A 595 -4.47 -17.01 38.79
CA VAL A 595 -5.13 -17.17 37.49
C VAL A 595 -4.11 -17.09 36.33
N TYR A 596 -3.07 -16.26 36.48
CA TYR A 596 -2.04 -16.06 35.47
C TYR A 596 -1.01 -17.21 35.42
N PHE A 597 -0.60 -17.71 36.59
CA PHE A 597 0.44 -18.76 36.70
C PHE A 597 -0.11 -20.17 36.85
N ASN A 598 -1.37 -20.36 37.27
CA ASN A 598 -1.95 -21.69 37.54
C ASN A 598 -3.23 -21.95 36.72
N GLY A 599 -3.70 -21.00 35.91
CA GLY A 599 -4.86 -21.18 35.03
C GLY A 599 -4.64 -22.24 33.93
N GLU A 600 -5.73 -22.86 33.47
CA GLU A 600 -5.72 -23.70 32.27
C GLU A 600 -5.38 -22.83 31.04
N GLY A 601 -4.35 -23.26 30.29
CA GLY A 601 -3.74 -22.46 29.22
C GLY A 601 -2.53 -21.64 29.69
N ALA A 602 -1.35 -21.93 29.16
CA ALA A 602 -0.10 -21.22 29.47
C ALA A 602 -0.15 -19.72 29.06
N ARG A 603 -0.24 -18.79 30.04
CA ARG A 603 -0.42 -17.32 29.81
C ARG A 603 0.84 -16.47 29.87
N LEU A 604 2.02 -17.08 30.00
CA LEU A 604 3.30 -16.38 29.84
C LEU A 604 3.48 -15.76 28.44
N GLU A 605 2.64 -16.12 27.46
CA GLU A 605 2.56 -15.48 26.15
C GLU A 605 2.07 -14.03 26.22
N ASN A 606 1.36 -13.63 27.28
CA ASN A 606 1.00 -12.24 27.51
C ASN A 606 2.24 -11.45 27.97
N VAL A 607 3.08 -11.08 26.99
CA VAL A 607 4.35 -10.37 27.17
C VAL A 607 4.17 -9.08 27.98
N THR A 608 3.00 -8.45 27.95
CA THR A 608 2.71 -7.23 28.72
C THR A 608 2.69 -7.52 30.21
N LEU A 609 1.94 -8.54 30.65
CA LEU A 609 1.91 -8.97 32.04
C LEU A 609 3.22 -9.57 32.50
N THR A 610 3.86 -10.41 31.68
CA THR A 610 5.16 -11.00 32.05
C THR A 610 6.19 -9.91 32.31
N LYS A 611 6.24 -8.87 31.46
CA LYS A 611 7.11 -7.70 31.68
C LYS A 611 6.74 -6.92 32.93
N TRP A 612 5.44 -6.79 33.23
CA TRP A 612 4.97 -6.10 34.42
C TRP A 612 5.41 -6.85 35.69
N PHE A 613 5.13 -8.15 35.78
CA PHE A 613 5.55 -8.98 36.90
C PHE A 613 7.07 -8.98 37.05
N LEU A 614 7.85 -9.18 35.98
CA LEU A 614 9.31 -9.13 36.07
C LEU A 614 9.79 -7.78 36.60
N LYS A 615 9.15 -6.68 36.20
CA LYS A 615 9.56 -5.32 36.58
C LYS A 615 9.25 -4.97 38.04
N TYR A 616 8.13 -5.46 38.59
CA TYR A 616 7.61 -5.02 39.88
C TYR A 616 7.57 -6.11 40.96
N LYS A 617 7.48 -7.38 40.57
CA LYS A 617 7.37 -8.57 41.44
C LYS A 617 8.10 -9.78 40.81
N PRO A 618 9.42 -9.70 40.57
CA PRO A 618 10.17 -10.80 39.97
C PRO A 618 10.18 -12.06 40.82
N ASP A 619 10.09 -11.93 42.15
CA ASP A 619 10.13 -13.04 43.11
C ASP A 619 8.97 -14.04 42.89
N ILE A 620 7.82 -13.58 42.39
CA ILE A 620 6.66 -14.45 42.05
C ILE A 620 7.05 -15.50 40.99
N PHE A 621 8.00 -15.21 40.10
CA PHE A 621 8.47 -16.22 39.15
C PHE A 621 9.27 -17.34 39.81
N GLU A 622 9.92 -17.06 40.93
CA GLU A 622 10.63 -18.07 41.72
C GLU A 622 9.63 -18.96 42.46
N GLU A 623 8.54 -18.38 42.99
CA GLU A 623 7.45 -19.10 43.65
C GLU A 623 6.69 -20.04 42.70
N HIS A 624 6.53 -19.64 41.43
CA HIS A 624 5.81 -20.43 40.41
C HIS A 624 6.75 -21.03 39.34
N ILE A 625 7.99 -21.35 39.71
CA ILE A 625 9.04 -21.74 38.74
C ILE A 625 8.68 -22.97 37.90
N ASP A 626 7.96 -23.95 38.48
CA ASP A 626 7.56 -25.16 37.77
C ASP A 626 6.64 -24.86 36.59
N HIS A 627 5.70 -23.91 36.75
CA HIS A 627 4.85 -23.46 35.66
C HIS A 627 5.64 -22.67 34.61
N VAL A 628 6.62 -21.86 35.05
CA VAL A 628 7.52 -21.15 34.14
C VAL A 628 8.29 -22.16 33.27
N PHE A 629 8.79 -23.25 33.85
CA PHE A 629 9.44 -24.33 33.12
C PHE A 629 8.52 -25.00 32.11
N LYS A 630 7.31 -25.41 32.53
CA LYS A 630 6.30 -26.02 31.66
C LYS A 630 5.98 -25.12 30.46
N CYS A 631 5.70 -23.84 30.70
CA CYS A 631 5.39 -22.88 29.65
C CYS A 631 6.55 -22.65 28.67
N LEU A 632 7.78 -22.50 29.19
CA LEU A 632 8.96 -22.28 28.35
C LEU A 632 9.27 -23.51 27.49
N PHE A 633 8.95 -24.70 27.99
CA PHE A 633 9.11 -25.98 27.29
C PHE A 633 8.05 -26.19 26.19
N ASP A 634 6.76 -25.98 26.51
CA ASP A 634 5.64 -26.28 25.62
C ASP A 634 5.53 -25.32 24.43
N LYS A 635 5.84 -24.02 24.63
CA LYS A 635 5.51 -22.97 23.66
C LYS A 635 6.72 -22.26 23.02
N THR A 636 7.95 -22.72 23.28
CA THR A 636 9.22 -22.18 22.71
C THR A 636 9.29 -20.64 22.60
N THR A 637 8.99 -19.93 23.68
CA THR A 637 8.91 -18.45 23.68
C THR A 637 10.29 -17.80 23.86
N TYR A 638 11.18 -17.91 22.86
CA TYR A 638 12.54 -17.34 22.86
C TYR A 638 12.59 -15.84 23.24
N CYS A 639 11.52 -15.09 22.99
CA CYS A 639 11.44 -13.67 23.38
C CYS A 639 11.50 -13.46 24.90
N LEU A 640 11.04 -14.43 25.70
CA LEU A 640 11.00 -14.32 27.16
C LEU A 640 12.38 -14.52 27.81
N THR A 641 13.21 -15.41 27.27
CA THR A 641 14.56 -15.69 27.79
C THR A 641 15.46 -14.45 27.79
N LYS A 642 15.28 -13.54 26.81
CA LYS A 642 15.96 -12.23 26.79
C LYS A 642 15.58 -11.31 27.94
N PHE A 643 14.36 -11.42 28.46
CA PHE A 643 13.93 -10.64 29.62
C PHE A 643 14.50 -11.23 30.90
N PHE A 644 14.44 -12.57 31.06
CA PHE A 644 15.00 -13.26 32.21
C PHE A 644 16.49 -13.00 32.39
N LYS A 645 17.29 -12.96 31.31
CA LYS A 645 18.74 -12.67 31.37
C LYS A 645 19.10 -11.32 32.02
N LYS A 646 18.17 -10.36 32.10
CA LYS A 646 18.40 -9.10 32.82
C LYS A 646 18.34 -9.26 34.34
N TYR A 647 17.78 -10.36 34.81
CA TYR A 647 17.63 -10.73 36.21
C TYR A 647 18.66 -11.81 36.59
N GLU A 648 19.87 -11.74 36.05
CA GLU A 648 20.99 -12.63 36.44
C GLU A 648 21.44 -12.41 37.90
N HIS A 649 21.09 -11.26 38.48
CA HIS A 649 21.27 -10.97 39.91
C HIS A 649 20.27 -11.69 40.82
N THR A 650 19.23 -12.32 40.26
CA THR A 650 18.29 -13.17 41.00
C THR A 650 18.58 -14.64 40.71
N LYS A 651 17.98 -15.56 41.48
CA LYS A 651 18.19 -17.00 41.29
C LYS A 651 17.52 -17.50 40.00
N LEU A 652 16.51 -16.78 39.52
CA LEU A 652 15.70 -17.12 38.35
C LEU A 652 16.50 -17.54 37.10
N THR A 653 17.52 -16.77 36.69
CA THR A 653 18.27 -17.09 35.48
C THR A 653 19.04 -18.41 35.62
N HIS A 654 19.65 -18.62 36.80
CA HIS A 654 20.37 -19.85 37.12
C HIS A 654 19.41 -21.04 37.23
N MET A 655 18.25 -20.88 37.87
CA MET A 655 17.24 -21.93 37.97
C MET A 655 16.76 -22.38 36.59
N ILE A 656 16.48 -21.43 35.69
CA ILE A 656 16.08 -21.73 34.32
C ILE A 656 17.23 -22.38 33.52
N SER A 657 18.46 -21.86 33.60
CA SER A 657 19.59 -22.44 32.87
C SER A 657 19.90 -23.86 33.34
N SER A 658 19.92 -24.10 34.65
CA SER A 658 20.23 -25.40 35.23
C SER A 658 19.13 -26.43 34.96
N TYR A 659 17.86 -26.03 35.01
CA TYR A 659 16.74 -26.89 34.62
C TYR A 659 16.87 -27.36 33.16
N PHE A 660 17.07 -26.43 32.23
CA PHE A 660 17.19 -26.77 30.81
C PHE A 660 18.48 -27.51 30.50
N LEU A 661 19.59 -27.22 31.19
CA LEU A 661 20.83 -27.97 31.03
C LEU A 661 20.67 -29.42 31.52
N GLY A 662 20.02 -29.62 32.68
CA GLY A 662 19.69 -30.96 33.18
C GLY A 662 18.81 -31.75 32.21
N LYS A 663 17.77 -31.12 31.66
CA LYS A 663 16.92 -31.72 30.62
C LYS A 663 17.67 -31.98 29.31
N PHE A 664 18.65 -31.15 28.97
CA PHE A 664 19.47 -31.35 27.76
C PHE A 664 20.39 -32.59 27.88
N ILE A 665 20.91 -32.84 29.07
CA ILE A 665 21.81 -33.98 29.35
C ILE A 665 21.01 -35.30 29.44
N ASP A 666 19.74 -35.27 29.86
CA ASP A 666 18.87 -36.45 30.00
C ASP A 666 18.83 -37.29 28.71
N PRO A 667 19.40 -38.51 28.66
CA PRO A 667 19.49 -39.32 27.46
C PRO A 667 18.12 -39.72 26.89
N ASN A 668 17.07 -39.73 27.70
CA ASN A 668 15.73 -40.19 27.31
C ASN A 668 14.83 -39.07 26.74
N LEU A 669 15.31 -37.83 26.70
CA LEU A 669 14.50 -36.69 26.25
C LEU A 669 14.56 -36.49 24.74
N GLU A 670 13.42 -36.62 24.04
CA GLU A 670 13.36 -36.52 22.58
C GLU A 670 13.43 -35.07 22.02
N VAL A 671 13.27 -34.03 22.85
CA VAL A 671 13.15 -32.62 22.42
C VAL A 671 14.39 -31.76 22.71
N LYS A 672 15.58 -32.36 22.74
CA LYS A 672 16.85 -31.67 23.02
C LYS A 672 17.17 -30.54 22.04
N ASP A 673 16.72 -30.65 20.79
CA ASP A 673 16.88 -29.63 19.75
C ASP A 673 16.15 -28.31 20.11
N LYS A 674 14.94 -28.39 20.67
CA LYS A 674 14.22 -27.21 21.18
C LYS A 674 14.96 -26.54 22.33
N ILE A 675 15.53 -27.34 23.22
CA ILE A 675 16.28 -26.87 24.39
C ILE A 675 17.58 -26.17 23.97
N ALA A 676 18.32 -26.70 22.99
CA ALA A 676 19.55 -26.10 22.46
C ALA A 676 19.35 -24.62 22.07
N SER A 677 18.18 -24.29 21.51
CA SER A 677 17.84 -22.91 21.11
C SER A 677 17.62 -21.98 22.31
N LEU A 678 17.02 -22.48 23.38
CA LEU A 678 16.81 -21.73 24.63
C LEU A 678 18.15 -21.51 25.35
N LEU A 679 18.98 -22.56 25.42
CA LEU A 679 20.32 -22.53 26.02
C LEU A 679 21.21 -21.45 25.38
N ALA A 680 21.15 -21.31 24.05
CA ALA A 680 21.90 -20.25 23.34
C ALA A 680 21.57 -18.82 23.79
N SER A 681 20.34 -18.57 24.27
CA SER A 681 19.99 -17.26 24.85
C SER A 681 20.38 -17.12 26.31
N ILE A 682 20.23 -18.17 27.11
CA ILE A 682 20.24 -18.06 28.57
C ILE A 682 21.58 -18.40 29.20
N LEU A 683 22.34 -19.36 28.64
CA LEU A 683 23.61 -19.79 29.23
C LEU A 683 24.64 -18.65 29.31
N PRO A 684 25.52 -18.69 30.33
CA PRO A 684 26.72 -17.86 30.38
C PRO A 684 27.60 -18.07 29.15
N LYS A 685 28.36 -17.02 28.79
CA LYS A 685 29.19 -16.98 27.56
C LYS A 685 30.17 -18.18 27.46
N PRO A 686 30.94 -18.55 28.50
CA PRO A 686 31.90 -19.65 28.39
C PRO A 686 31.22 -21.01 28.23
N GLU A 687 30.13 -21.24 28.95
CA GLU A 687 29.39 -22.50 28.95
C GLU A 687 28.73 -22.77 27.60
N TYR A 688 28.11 -21.74 26.99
CA TYR A 688 27.53 -21.91 25.66
C TYR A 688 28.58 -22.17 24.58
N LEU A 689 29.74 -21.51 24.64
CA LEU A 689 30.82 -21.75 23.68
C LEU A 689 31.39 -23.17 23.81
N LYS A 690 31.52 -23.66 25.05
CA LYS A 690 31.93 -25.04 25.32
C LYS A 690 30.93 -26.04 24.74
N LEU A 691 29.64 -25.83 24.99
CA LEU A 691 28.56 -26.66 24.45
C LEU A 691 28.57 -26.66 22.90
N LEU A 692 28.78 -25.49 22.28
CA LEU A 692 28.84 -25.37 20.82
C LEU A 692 30.06 -26.08 20.24
N ASP A 693 31.22 -26.06 20.90
CA ASP A 693 32.43 -26.72 20.39
C ASP A 693 32.35 -28.25 20.56
N GLU A 694 31.76 -28.72 21.66
CA GLU A 694 31.58 -30.15 21.95
C GLU A 694 30.73 -30.88 20.89
N TYR A 695 29.72 -30.19 20.35
CA TYR A 695 28.81 -30.75 19.34
C TYR A 695 29.24 -30.41 17.91
N VAL A 696 30.49 -30.04 17.65
CA VAL A 696 30.93 -29.82 16.27
C VAL A 696 30.76 -31.10 15.44
N PRO A 697 30.17 -31.05 14.23
CA PRO A 697 29.98 -32.24 13.41
C PRO A 697 31.32 -32.92 13.12
N LYS A 698 31.37 -34.25 13.14
CA LYS A 698 32.60 -34.97 12.74
C LYS A 698 32.62 -35.24 11.24
N PHE A 699 31.45 -35.50 10.66
CA PHE A 699 31.25 -35.82 9.25
C PHE A 699 30.37 -34.78 8.56
N ASP A 700 30.47 -34.70 7.23
CA ASP A 700 29.74 -33.71 6.43
C ASP A 700 28.25 -34.05 6.26
N LYS A 701 27.92 -35.34 6.13
CA LYS A 701 26.56 -35.82 5.89
C LYS A 701 26.18 -36.90 6.90
N LEU A 702 24.89 -36.96 7.22
CA LEU A 702 24.31 -38.08 7.97
C LEU A 702 23.60 -39.02 6.99
N ASP A 703 23.98 -40.30 6.94
CA ASP A 703 23.23 -41.30 6.19
C ASP A 703 21.98 -41.71 6.97
N LEU A 704 20.81 -41.24 6.55
CA LEU A 704 19.55 -41.49 7.24
C LEU A 704 19.12 -42.96 7.24
N MET A 705 19.63 -43.78 6.30
CA MET A 705 19.26 -45.19 6.16
C MET A 705 20.06 -46.09 7.10
N THR A 706 21.31 -45.72 7.40
CA THR A 706 22.22 -46.50 8.24
C THR A 706 22.46 -45.88 9.62
N ALA A 707 22.14 -44.59 9.80
CA ALA A 707 22.31 -43.92 11.09
C ALA A 707 21.39 -44.46 12.17
N SER A 708 22.00 -44.74 13.33
CA SER A 708 21.33 -45.04 14.58
C SER A 708 20.42 -43.89 15.04
N LEU A 709 19.48 -44.19 15.93
CA LEU A 709 18.61 -43.18 16.53
C LEU A 709 19.42 -42.11 17.30
N GLU A 710 20.52 -42.51 17.93
CA GLU A 710 21.42 -41.61 18.66
C GLU A 710 22.12 -40.62 17.72
N GLU A 711 22.66 -41.09 16.60
CA GLU A 711 23.29 -40.23 15.58
C GLU A 711 22.28 -39.24 14.98
N LYS A 712 21.04 -39.69 14.73
CA LYS A 712 19.94 -38.82 14.28
C LYS A 712 19.59 -37.74 15.31
N ASN A 713 19.60 -38.07 16.60
CA ASN A 713 19.34 -37.12 17.68
C ASN A 713 20.48 -36.11 17.84
N ILE A 714 21.74 -36.58 17.80
CA ILE A 714 22.92 -35.70 17.80
C ILE A 714 22.85 -34.73 16.62
N HIS A 715 22.54 -35.21 15.42
CA HIS A 715 22.39 -34.38 14.23
C HIS A 715 21.34 -33.25 14.40
N LYS A 716 20.17 -33.57 14.97
CA LYS A 716 19.14 -32.55 15.28
C LYS A 716 19.65 -31.48 16.25
N ILE A 717 20.39 -31.90 17.30
CA ILE A 717 21.01 -30.99 18.27
C ILE A 717 22.03 -30.07 17.58
N GLN A 718 22.89 -30.64 16.73
CA GLN A 718 23.90 -29.89 15.97
C GLN A 718 23.28 -28.81 15.09
N ILE A 719 22.21 -29.16 14.36
CA ILE A 719 21.40 -28.22 13.56
C ILE A 719 20.83 -27.10 14.44
N ALA A 720 20.26 -27.44 15.59
CA ALA A 720 19.65 -26.47 16.48
C ALA A 720 20.67 -25.50 17.10
N LEU A 721 21.84 -26.01 17.52
CA LEU A 721 22.94 -25.20 18.04
C LEU A 721 23.47 -24.22 16.98
N ALA A 722 23.72 -24.71 15.77
CA ALA A 722 24.20 -23.88 14.66
C ALA A 722 23.22 -22.74 14.31
N LYS A 723 21.92 -23.03 14.24
CA LYS A 723 20.85 -22.03 14.03
C LYS A 723 20.75 -20.99 15.14
N SER A 724 21.18 -21.35 16.34
CA SER A 724 20.96 -20.56 17.56
C SER A 724 22.12 -19.66 17.93
N VAL A 725 23.28 -19.76 17.27
CA VAL A 725 24.42 -18.82 17.48
C VAL A 725 23.99 -17.36 17.31
N ARG A 726 23.03 -17.06 16.42
CA ARG A 726 22.46 -15.71 16.24
C ARG A 726 21.85 -15.10 17.52
N PHE A 727 21.58 -15.91 18.52
CA PHE A 727 20.96 -15.55 19.78
C PHE A 727 21.96 -15.36 20.92
N SER A 728 23.21 -15.79 20.73
CA SER A 728 24.29 -15.61 21.68
C SER A 728 24.67 -14.14 21.83
N ALA A 729 25.05 -13.76 23.05
CA ALA A 729 25.52 -12.41 23.38
C ALA A 729 26.93 -12.10 22.80
N CYS A 730 27.72 -13.12 22.42
CA CYS A 730 29.10 -12.97 21.95
C CYS A 730 29.33 -13.68 20.60
N GLN A 731 28.70 -13.18 19.55
CA GLN A 731 28.79 -13.77 18.20
C GLN A 731 30.22 -13.82 17.64
N TRP A 732 31.08 -12.85 17.97
CA TRP A 732 32.46 -12.82 17.47
C TRP A 732 33.31 -14.01 17.96
N LYS A 733 33.12 -14.46 19.21
CA LYS A 733 33.79 -15.66 19.74
C LYS A 733 33.18 -16.96 19.23
N ALA A 734 31.87 -16.94 18.93
CA ALA A 734 31.16 -18.10 18.42
C ALA A 734 31.42 -18.33 16.91
N LEU A 735 31.77 -17.27 16.16
CA LEU A 735 31.95 -17.35 14.71
C LEU A 735 33.02 -18.38 14.29
N PRO A 736 34.23 -18.43 14.87
CA PRO A 736 35.21 -19.48 14.53
C PRO A 736 34.69 -20.91 14.72
N ILE A 737 33.89 -21.14 15.78
CA ILE A 737 33.28 -22.45 16.03
C ILE A 737 32.17 -22.71 15.00
N LEU A 738 31.33 -21.72 14.69
CA LEU A 738 30.28 -21.81 13.68
C LEU A 738 30.83 -22.13 12.28
N LEU A 739 32.03 -21.67 11.93
CA LEU A 739 32.67 -22.04 10.66
C LEU A 739 32.95 -23.55 10.54
N LYS A 740 33.14 -24.24 11.67
CA LYS A 740 33.24 -25.71 11.71
C LYS A 740 31.92 -26.41 11.41
N TYR A 741 30.78 -25.72 11.55
CA TYR A 741 29.44 -26.20 11.14
C TYR A 741 29.11 -25.86 9.68
N CYS A 742 29.90 -25.00 9.02
CA CYS A 742 29.68 -24.64 7.62
C CYS A 742 30.22 -25.73 6.69
N ARG A 743 29.59 -26.91 6.70
CA ARG A 743 29.88 -28.09 5.86
C ARG A 743 28.64 -28.98 5.71
N GLY A 744 28.58 -29.71 4.59
CA GLY A 744 27.51 -30.67 4.24
C GLY A 744 26.10 -30.27 4.73
N ASP A 745 25.44 -31.17 5.46
CA ASP A 745 24.03 -31.01 5.89
C ASP A 745 23.83 -29.88 6.93
N TYR A 746 24.90 -29.41 7.56
CA TYR A 746 24.87 -28.41 8.62
C TYR A 746 25.00 -26.97 8.10
N PHE A 747 25.40 -26.79 6.83
CA PHE A 747 25.63 -25.46 6.26
C PHE A 747 24.35 -24.64 6.14
N GLN A 748 23.28 -25.19 5.55
CA GLN A 748 22.01 -24.48 5.35
C GLN A 748 21.37 -24.03 6.68
N PRO A 749 21.34 -24.86 7.74
CA PRO A 749 21.02 -24.44 9.11
C PRO A 749 21.87 -23.28 9.65
N SER A 750 23.18 -23.28 9.35
CA SER A 750 24.15 -22.30 9.86
C SER A 750 24.03 -20.93 9.20
N LEU A 751 23.46 -20.84 8.00
CA LEU A 751 23.39 -19.61 7.20
C LEU A 751 22.82 -18.41 7.95
N PHE A 752 21.68 -18.56 8.63
CA PHE A 752 21.07 -17.46 9.37
C PHE A 752 21.99 -16.91 10.47
N SER A 753 22.70 -17.79 11.17
CA SER A 753 23.68 -17.39 12.17
C SER A 753 24.90 -16.73 11.54
N LEU A 754 25.38 -17.25 10.41
CA LEU A 754 26.51 -16.67 9.67
C LEU A 754 26.20 -15.23 9.23
N TYR A 755 25.05 -15.01 8.60
CA TYR A 755 24.61 -13.67 8.19
C TYR A 755 24.39 -12.75 9.41
N SER A 756 23.85 -13.26 10.52
CA SER A 756 23.74 -12.47 11.75
C SER A 756 25.12 -12.03 12.26
N CYS A 757 26.11 -12.93 12.24
CA CYS A 757 27.46 -12.64 12.70
C CYS A 757 28.13 -11.58 11.81
N PHE A 758 28.11 -11.74 10.48
CA PHE A 758 28.68 -10.79 9.53
C PHE A 758 28.08 -9.37 9.65
N ASN A 759 26.79 -9.26 9.98
CA ASN A 759 26.16 -7.95 10.18
C ASN A 759 26.55 -7.25 11.51
N ARG A 760 26.96 -8.03 12.52
CA ARG A 760 27.20 -7.55 13.91
C ARG A 760 28.67 -7.48 14.29
N ILE A 761 29.54 -8.15 13.56
CA ILE A 761 30.99 -8.13 13.76
C ILE A 761 31.60 -7.02 12.88
N PRO A 762 32.58 -6.26 13.38
CA PRO A 762 33.33 -5.30 12.57
C PRO A 762 34.01 -5.92 11.35
N GLU A 763 34.01 -5.19 10.24
CA GLU A 763 34.63 -5.59 8.96
C GLU A 763 36.07 -6.06 9.11
N LYS A 764 36.89 -5.34 9.89
CA LYS A 764 38.30 -5.69 10.10
C LYS A 764 38.55 -7.10 10.67
N PHE A 765 37.54 -7.73 11.26
CA PHE A 765 37.64 -9.09 11.82
C PHE A 765 37.04 -10.15 10.91
N LEU A 766 36.53 -9.78 9.73
CA LEU A 766 35.82 -10.67 8.82
C LEU A 766 36.66 -11.09 7.61
N ALA A 767 37.81 -10.48 7.36
CA ALA A 767 38.67 -10.80 6.22
C ALA A 767 39.12 -12.28 6.26
N ASP A 768 39.76 -12.70 7.35
CA ASP A 768 40.20 -14.10 7.53
C ASP A 768 39.03 -15.11 7.47
N VAL A 769 37.85 -14.68 7.90
CA VAL A 769 36.65 -15.52 7.86
C VAL A 769 36.14 -15.69 6.44
N LEU A 770 36.19 -14.62 5.63
CA LEU A 770 35.83 -14.66 4.22
C LEU A 770 36.73 -15.63 3.46
N ASP A 771 38.04 -15.55 3.66
CA ASP A 771 39.02 -16.45 3.03
C ASP A 771 38.76 -17.92 3.39
N GLN A 772 38.43 -18.22 4.65
CA GLN A 772 38.06 -19.57 5.08
C GLN A 772 36.79 -20.09 4.39
N LEU A 773 35.80 -19.22 4.16
CA LEU A 773 34.56 -19.60 3.46
C LEU A 773 34.79 -19.78 1.95
N LEU A 774 35.70 -19.02 1.35
CA LEU A 774 36.07 -19.15 -0.06
C LEU A 774 36.79 -20.47 -0.38
N ARG A 775 37.42 -21.10 0.61
CA ARG A 775 38.08 -22.42 0.49
C ARG A 775 37.15 -23.61 0.77
N LYS A 776 35.90 -23.36 1.15
CA LYS A 776 34.89 -24.40 1.44
C LYS A 776 34.15 -24.86 0.18
N PRO A 777 33.25 -25.86 0.25
CA PRO A 777 32.49 -26.31 -0.92
C PRO A 777 31.68 -25.19 -1.60
N VAL A 778 31.31 -25.43 -2.87
CA VAL A 778 30.62 -24.47 -3.77
C VAL A 778 29.48 -23.69 -3.10
N SER A 779 28.64 -24.35 -2.29
CA SER A 779 27.53 -23.70 -1.59
C SER A 779 27.99 -22.61 -0.61
N ALA A 780 29.07 -22.83 0.15
CA ALA A 780 29.63 -21.85 1.06
C ALA A 780 30.26 -20.67 0.31
N ARG A 781 30.99 -20.95 -0.76
CA ARG A 781 31.64 -19.94 -1.61
C ARG A 781 30.63 -18.95 -2.21
N LYS A 782 29.49 -19.44 -2.69
CA LYS A 782 28.39 -18.59 -3.18
C LYS A 782 27.95 -17.55 -2.14
N HIS A 783 27.67 -18.00 -0.92
CA HIS A 783 27.27 -17.09 0.16
C HIS A 783 28.40 -16.14 0.59
N SER A 784 29.66 -16.57 0.46
CA SER A 784 30.83 -15.73 0.72
C SER A 784 30.85 -14.50 -0.17
N ILE A 785 30.58 -14.67 -1.47
CA ILE A 785 30.49 -13.57 -2.45
C ILE A 785 29.41 -12.55 -2.02
N PHE A 786 28.23 -13.03 -1.60
CA PHE A 786 27.17 -12.15 -1.15
C PHE A 786 27.52 -11.41 0.16
N LEU A 787 28.14 -12.13 1.11
CA LEU A 787 28.57 -11.55 2.39
C LEU A 787 29.69 -10.53 2.19
N ALA A 788 30.59 -10.76 1.22
CA ALA A 788 31.64 -9.82 0.84
C ALA A 788 31.02 -8.49 0.39
N ALA A 789 30.09 -8.56 -0.57
CA ALA A 789 29.37 -7.41 -1.11
C ALA A 789 28.51 -6.67 -0.07
N LEU A 790 28.21 -7.31 1.07
CA LEU A 790 27.44 -6.70 2.14
C LEU A 790 28.30 -5.88 3.10
N VAL A 791 29.53 -6.32 3.38
CA VAL A 791 30.37 -5.79 4.47
C VAL A 791 31.55 -4.96 3.98
N PHE A 792 32.23 -5.40 2.92
CA PHE A 792 33.54 -4.88 2.55
C PHE A 792 33.46 -3.67 1.60
N PRO A 793 34.55 -2.89 1.50
CA PRO A 793 34.69 -1.79 0.55
C PRO A 793 34.57 -2.23 -0.91
N LEU A 794 34.36 -1.28 -1.81
CA LEU A 794 34.22 -1.53 -3.24
C LEU A 794 35.46 -2.21 -3.83
N GLN A 795 36.65 -1.74 -3.43
CA GLN A 795 37.92 -2.25 -3.95
C GLN A 795 38.14 -3.73 -3.59
N THR A 796 37.89 -4.12 -2.35
CA THR A 796 37.98 -5.52 -1.91
C THR A 796 36.99 -6.42 -2.64
N ASN A 797 35.78 -5.93 -2.92
CA ASN A 797 34.80 -6.69 -3.69
C ASN A 797 35.22 -6.87 -5.15
N LYS A 798 35.88 -5.86 -5.73
CA LYS A 798 36.46 -5.95 -7.07
C LYS A 798 37.57 -6.99 -7.11
N GLU A 799 38.54 -6.88 -6.21
CA GLU A 799 39.67 -7.83 -6.13
C GLU A 799 39.19 -9.27 -5.96
N LEU A 800 38.17 -9.50 -5.12
CA LEU A 800 37.55 -10.81 -4.97
C LEU A 800 36.88 -11.30 -6.26
N ALA A 801 36.17 -10.42 -6.96
CA ALA A 801 35.49 -10.77 -8.21
C ALA A 801 36.49 -11.09 -9.33
N ASP A 802 37.59 -10.33 -9.42
CA ASP A 802 38.67 -10.55 -10.39
C ASP A 802 39.37 -11.88 -10.08
N GLN A 803 39.74 -12.13 -8.81
CA GLN A 803 40.36 -13.39 -8.38
C GLN A 803 39.49 -14.61 -8.68
N LEU A 804 38.18 -14.54 -8.44
CA LEU A 804 37.27 -15.65 -8.72
C LEU A 804 37.01 -15.84 -10.22
N LEU A 805 37.09 -14.78 -11.03
CA LEU A 805 36.94 -14.88 -12.47
C LEU A 805 38.12 -15.61 -13.11
N GLU A 806 39.34 -15.32 -12.64
CA GLU A 806 40.57 -15.88 -13.19
C GLU A 806 40.82 -17.34 -12.77
N ASN A 807 40.40 -17.71 -11.55
CA ASN A 807 40.84 -18.96 -10.92
C ASN A 807 39.72 -20.00 -10.74
N ASP A 808 38.47 -19.70 -11.08
CA ASP A 808 37.35 -20.61 -10.83
C ASP A 808 36.55 -21.03 -12.07
N ASP A 809 36.76 -22.27 -12.49
CA ASP A 809 36.08 -22.88 -13.63
C ASP A 809 34.71 -23.50 -13.27
N ASN A 810 34.22 -23.38 -12.03
CA ASN A 810 32.94 -23.98 -11.66
C ASN A 810 31.75 -23.15 -12.18
N ASP A 811 31.00 -23.69 -13.14
CA ASP A 811 29.80 -23.05 -13.73
C ASP A 811 28.83 -22.49 -12.68
N SER A 812 28.65 -23.22 -11.56
CA SER A 812 27.75 -22.81 -10.49
C SER A 812 28.24 -21.57 -9.74
N ILE A 813 29.56 -21.44 -9.55
CA ILE A 813 30.19 -20.25 -8.94
C ILE A 813 30.14 -19.10 -9.94
N ARG A 814 30.57 -19.32 -11.18
CA ARG A 814 30.56 -18.31 -12.25
C ARG A 814 29.18 -17.68 -12.44
N LYS A 815 28.14 -18.52 -12.55
CA LYS A 815 26.73 -18.08 -12.58
C LYS A 815 26.35 -17.24 -11.35
N HIS A 816 26.69 -17.69 -10.15
CA HIS A 816 26.33 -16.97 -8.93
C HIS A 816 27.07 -15.64 -8.80
N LEU A 817 28.30 -15.60 -9.28
CA LEU A 817 29.17 -14.44 -9.30
C LEU A 817 28.68 -13.40 -10.31
N PHE A 818 28.28 -13.82 -11.52
CA PHE A 818 27.58 -12.97 -12.48
C PHE A 818 26.29 -12.41 -11.89
N THR A 819 25.42 -13.27 -11.34
CA THR A 819 24.15 -12.86 -10.73
C THR A 819 24.35 -11.87 -9.58
N SER A 820 25.39 -12.08 -8.76
CA SER A 820 25.72 -11.21 -7.63
C SER A 820 26.26 -9.87 -8.10
N THR A 821 27.17 -9.87 -9.08
CA THR A 821 27.75 -8.67 -9.71
C THR A 821 26.66 -7.85 -10.39
N TYR A 822 25.79 -8.48 -11.18
CA TYR A 822 24.61 -7.86 -11.79
C TYR A 822 23.73 -7.18 -10.75
N LYS A 823 23.32 -7.90 -9.70
CA LYS A 823 22.50 -7.36 -8.59
C LYS A 823 23.22 -6.26 -7.81
N TYR A 824 24.54 -6.30 -7.74
CA TYR A 824 25.35 -5.30 -7.06
C TYR A 824 25.46 -4.01 -7.87
N PHE A 825 25.74 -4.12 -9.17
CA PHE A 825 25.74 -3.00 -10.12
C PHE A 825 24.40 -2.27 -10.12
N LEU A 826 23.28 -3.00 -10.14
CA LEU A 826 21.95 -2.39 -10.03
C LEU A 826 21.75 -1.54 -8.76
N LYS A 827 22.46 -1.88 -7.67
CA LYS A 827 22.41 -1.14 -6.39
C LYS A 827 23.47 -0.04 -6.31
N ASN A 828 24.55 -0.16 -7.08
CA ASN A 828 25.70 0.74 -7.11
C ASN A 828 26.12 0.96 -8.58
N PRO A 829 25.39 1.82 -9.32
CA PRO A 829 25.61 1.99 -10.76
C PRO A 829 26.82 2.87 -11.05
N GLU A 830 28.01 2.34 -10.76
CA GLU A 830 29.30 2.98 -10.95
C GLU A 830 30.07 2.36 -12.12
N GLU A 831 30.96 3.15 -12.72
CA GLU A 831 31.77 2.70 -13.86
C GLU A 831 32.65 1.50 -13.48
N ILE A 832 33.11 1.42 -12.22
CA ILE A 832 33.90 0.29 -11.73
C ILE A 832 33.13 -1.04 -11.78
N PHE A 833 31.84 -1.05 -11.40
CA PHE A 833 31.01 -2.26 -11.44
C PHE A 833 30.47 -2.55 -12.83
N TRP A 834 30.26 -1.50 -13.63
CA TRP A 834 29.98 -1.66 -15.06
C TRP A 834 31.12 -2.45 -15.72
N LYS A 835 32.38 -2.05 -15.51
CA LYS A 835 33.54 -2.75 -16.08
C LYS A 835 33.63 -4.20 -15.62
N ILE A 836 33.42 -4.48 -14.33
CA ILE A 836 33.40 -5.87 -13.84
C ILE A 836 32.29 -6.65 -14.54
N LEU A 837 31.06 -6.12 -14.56
CA LEU A 837 29.93 -6.76 -15.23
C LEU A 837 30.19 -7.00 -16.72
N GLU A 838 30.78 -6.03 -17.41
CA GLU A 838 31.14 -6.10 -18.83
C GLU A 838 32.18 -7.20 -19.11
N THR A 839 33.20 -7.34 -18.26
CA THR A 839 34.17 -8.44 -18.34
C THR A 839 33.47 -9.79 -18.19
N TYR A 840 32.59 -9.94 -17.20
CA TYR A 840 31.82 -11.17 -17.02
C TYR A 840 30.89 -11.46 -18.19
N MET A 841 30.20 -10.45 -18.74
CA MET A 841 29.32 -10.62 -19.89
C MET A 841 30.10 -11.19 -21.09
N THR A 842 31.33 -10.74 -21.29
CA THR A 842 32.20 -11.21 -22.39
C THR A 842 32.67 -12.66 -22.21
N SER A 843 32.74 -13.16 -20.96
CA SER A 843 33.17 -14.53 -20.66
C SER A 843 32.01 -15.53 -20.57
N LEU A 844 30.76 -15.10 -20.73
CA LEU A 844 29.58 -15.98 -20.65
C LEU A 844 29.62 -17.08 -21.71
N SER A 845 29.24 -18.30 -21.30
CA SER A 845 29.05 -19.44 -22.21
C SER A 845 27.57 -19.77 -22.42
N HIS A 846 27.26 -20.55 -23.45
CA HIS A 846 25.89 -20.99 -23.75
C HIS A 846 25.30 -21.95 -22.72
N TYR A 847 26.13 -22.61 -21.90
CA TYR A 847 25.67 -23.45 -20.81
C TYR A 847 25.13 -22.64 -19.62
N GLU A 848 25.36 -21.32 -19.59
CA GLU A 848 24.93 -20.43 -18.51
C GLU A 848 23.55 -19.77 -18.78
N GLU A 849 22.55 -20.58 -19.15
CA GLU A 849 21.21 -20.12 -19.59
C GLU A 849 20.53 -19.13 -18.61
N GLU A 850 20.63 -19.37 -17.30
CA GLU A 850 20.08 -18.44 -16.30
C GLU A 850 20.78 -17.06 -16.30
N SER A 851 22.09 -17.01 -16.57
CA SER A 851 22.84 -15.77 -16.71
C SER A 851 22.41 -15.03 -17.99
N LEU A 852 22.23 -15.76 -19.09
CA LEU A 852 21.72 -15.20 -20.35
C LEU A 852 20.31 -14.64 -20.20
N ASN A 853 19.43 -15.31 -19.45
CA ASN A 853 18.09 -14.82 -19.15
C ASN A 853 18.09 -13.52 -18.34
N LEU A 854 19.11 -13.27 -17.51
CA LEU A 854 19.24 -11.98 -16.80
C LEU A 854 19.55 -10.83 -17.75
N LEU A 855 20.25 -11.08 -18.87
CA LEU A 855 20.60 -10.07 -19.87
C LEU A 855 19.38 -9.45 -20.55
N SER A 856 18.24 -10.15 -20.53
CA SER A 856 16.99 -9.65 -21.09
C SER A 856 16.30 -8.58 -20.23
N ASN A 857 16.85 -8.15 -19.08
CA ASN A 857 16.16 -7.21 -18.17
C ASN A 857 16.61 -5.75 -18.34
N VAL A 858 16.53 -5.21 -19.57
CA VAL A 858 17.08 -3.88 -19.93
C VAL A 858 16.44 -2.75 -19.14
N HIS A 859 15.12 -2.82 -18.88
CA HIS A 859 14.38 -1.79 -18.15
C HIS A 859 14.87 -1.57 -16.70
N ILE A 860 15.49 -2.58 -16.08
CA ILE A 860 16.01 -2.50 -14.69
C ILE A 860 17.38 -1.81 -14.68
N ILE A 861 18.09 -1.79 -15.80
CA ILE A 861 19.41 -1.17 -15.92
C ILE A 861 19.29 0.35 -15.75
N PRO A 862 20.18 0.97 -14.96
CA PRO A 862 20.23 2.42 -14.84
C PRO A 862 20.39 3.08 -16.21
N GLU A 863 19.58 4.11 -16.46
CA GLU A 863 19.49 4.84 -17.73
C GLU A 863 20.85 5.15 -18.38
N LYS A 864 21.79 5.69 -17.59
CA LYS A 864 23.16 6.03 -18.02
C LYS A 864 23.91 4.87 -18.70
N TYR A 865 23.65 3.63 -18.30
CA TYR A 865 24.32 2.43 -18.82
C TYR A 865 23.44 1.61 -19.74
N ARG A 866 22.18 1.99 -19.95
CA ARG A 866 21.20 1.17 -20.70
C ARG A 866 21.62 0.93 -22.15
N SER A 867 22.06 1.98 -22.84
CA SER A 867 22.59 1.87 -24.20
C SER A 867 23.86 1.01 -24.26
N LYS A 868 24.83 1.24 -23.36
CA LYS A 868 26.06 0.44 -23.26
C LYS A 868 25.75 -1.04 -23.01
N PHE A 869 24.82 -1.31 -22.10
CA PHE A 869 24.35 -2.65 -21.76
C PHE A 869 23.68 -3.32 -22.95
N MET A 870 22.72 -2.65 -23.60
CA MET A 870 22.02 -3.18 -24.76
C MET A 870 23.02 -3.58 -25.87
N LYS A 871 23.95 -2.68 -26.21
CA LYS A 871 24.99 -2.96 -27.19
C LYS A 871 25.81 -4.19 -26.79
N LYS A 872 26.27 -4.23 -25.54
CA LYS A 872 27.09 -5.34 -25.05
C LYS A 872 26.35 -6.67 -25.03
N VAL A 873 25.05 -6.68 -24.72
CA VAL A 873 24.23 -7.91 -24.81
C VAL A 873 24.15 -8.40 -26.25
N CYS A 874 23.88 -7.50 -27.21
CA CYS A 874 23.87 -7.88 -28.63
C CYS A 874 25.22 -8.44 -29.08
N ASP A 875 26.33 -7.79 -28.73
CA ASP A 875 27.68 -8.27 -29.05
C ASP A 875 27.92 -9.70 -28.50
N VAL A 876 27.53 -9.96 -27.24
CA VAL A 876 27.67 -11.30 -26.61
C VAL A 876 26.80 -12.35 -27.32
N LEU A 877 25.55 -12.01 -27.65
CA LEU A 877 24.65 -12.96 -28.32
C LEU A 877 25.11 -13.26 -29.75
N ASP A 878 25.60 -12.26 -30.48
CA ASP A 878 26.19 -12.42 -31.81
C ASP A 878 27.45 -13.31 -31.74
N ASP A 879 28.36 -13.06 -30.78
CA ASP A 879 29.56 -13.88 -30.57
C ASP A 879 29.23 -15.35 -30.24
N LEU A 880 28.19 -15.60 -29.43
CA LEU A 880 27.75 -16.94 -29.08
C LEU A 880 27.12 -17.67 -30.27
N GLU A 881 26.26 -16.98 -31.04
CA GLU A 881 25.65 -17.55 -32.24
C GLU A 881 26.69 -17.92 -33.30
N LEU A 882 27.72 -17.09 -33.48
CA LEU A 882 28.86 -17.38 -34.36
C LEU A 882 29.67 -18.59 -33.90
N LYS A 883 29.92 -18.73 -32.58
CA LYS A 883 30.71 -19.85 -32.02
C LYS A 883 29.98 -21.19 -32.05
N LEU A 884 28.65 -21.19 -31.97
CA LEU A 884 27.86 -22.40 -31.78
C LEU A 884 27.16 -22.88 -33.04
N GLU A 885 27.12 -22.06 -34.08
CA GLU A 885 26.31 -22.30 -35.29
C GLU A 885 24.83 -22.58 -34.96
N GLN A 886 24.34 -22.08 -33.82
CA GLN A 886 22.99 -22.26 -33.30
C GLN A 886 22.31 -20.92 -33.05
N SER A 887 21.01 -20.87 -33.33
CA SER A 887 20.22 -19.64 -33.21
C SER A 887 20.02 -19.20 -31.76
N MET A 888 20.34 -17.94 -31.46
CA MET A 888 20.10 -17.30 -30.16
C MET A 888 18.77 -16.52 -30.10
N ASN A 889 17.82 -16.82 -31.00
CA ASN A 889 16.60 -16.03 -31.19
C ASN A 889 15.75 -15.88 -29.93
N VAL A 890 15.64 -16.92 -29.10
CA VAL A 890 14.84 -16.85 -27.86
C VAL A 890 15.35 -15.75 -26.92
N HIS A 891 16.68 -15.60 -26.81
CA HIS A 891 17.28 -14.56 -25.98
C HIS A 891 17.14 -13.17 -26.60
N TYR A 892 17.24 -13.07 -27.92
CA TYR A 892 16.93 -11.84 -28.65
C TYR A 892 15.48 -11.43 -28.47
N ASP A 893 14.53 -12.38 -28.56
CA ASP A 893 13.11 -12.11 -28.39
C ASP A 893 12.83 -11.57 -27.00
N ASN A 894 13.37 -12.22 -25.97
CA ASN A 894 13.24 -11.77 -24.60
C ASN A 894 13.85 -10.38 -24.39
N LEU A 895 15.03 -10.12 -24.98
CA LEU A 895 15.69 -8.83 -24.94
C LEU A 895 14.82 -7.73 -25.56
N LEU A 896 14.33 -7.93 -26.78
CA LEU A 896 13.54 -6.95 -27.52
C LEU A 896 12.18 -6.68 -26.87
N HIS A 897 11.50 -7.71 -26.36
CA HIS A 897 10.24 -7.55 -25.62
C HIS A 897 10.40 -6.79 -24.30
N SER A 898 11.60 -6.77 -23.72
CA SER A 898 11.86 -6.10 -22.45
C SER A 898 11.94 -4.58 -22.54
N ILE A 899 12.02 -4.04 -23.77
CA ILE A 899 12.24 -2.62 -24.02
C ILE A 899 10.89 -1.90 -23.98
N ALA A 900 10.75 -0.97 -23.03
CA ALA A 900 9.55 -0.17 -22.92
C ALA A 900 9.48 0.87 -24.06
N ASP A 901 8.25 1.31 -24.41
CA ASP A 901 8.01 2.36 -25.41
C ASP A 901 8.85 3.64 -25.09
N ASP A 902 9.01 3.99 -23.81
CA ASP A 902 9.81 5.14 -23.35
C ASP A 902 11.33 4.97 -23.51
N ASP A 903 11.83 3.73 -23.41
CA ASP A 903 13.27 3.46 -23.41
C ASP A 903 13.90 3.65 -24.80
N MET A 904 13.09 3.62 -25.86
CA MET A 904 13.54 3.82 -27.24
C MET A 904 14.20 5.17 -27.48
N ARG A 905 13.87 6.19 -26.68
CA ARG A 905 14.49 7.52 -26.78
C ARG A 905 15.96 7.55 -26.37
N LEU A 906 16.39 6.54 -25.63
CA LEU A 906 17.72 6.46 -25.02
C LEU A 906 18.68 5.55 -25.81
N LEU A 907 18.15 4.83 -26.81
CA LEU A 907 18.95 3.93 -27.63
C LEU A 907 19.52 4.67 -28.84
N PRO A 908 20.81 4.49 -29.18
CA PRO A 908 21.40 5.05 -30.39
C PRO A 908 20.73 4.51 -31.65
N THR A 909 20.45 5.41 -32.60
CA THR A 909 19.84 5.05 -33.89
C THR A 909 20.66 4.00 -34.63
N GLU A 910 21.99 4.06 -34.57
CA GLU A 910 22.88 3.10 -35.21
C GLU A 910 22.68 1.68 -34.67
N LEU A 911 22.56 1.54 -33.34
CA LEU A 911 22.33 0.24 -32.69
C LEU A 911 20.99 -0.36 -33.10
N CYS A 912 19.91 0.44 -33.07
CA CYS A 912 18.58 -0.02 -33.47
C CYS A 912 18.57 -0.46 -34.94
N THR A 913 19.21 0.32 -35.81
CA THR A 913 19.27 0.07 -37.25
C THR A 913 20.08 -1.20 -37.56
N ASP A 914 21.18 -1.44 -36.84
CA ASP A 914 21.98 -2.67 -36.96
C ASP A 914 21.15 -3.91 -36.60
N ILE A 915 20.47 -3.90 -35.46
CA ILE A 915 19.58 -4.99 -35.02
C ILE A 915 18.49 -5.28 -36.07
N ILE A 916 17.83 -4.23 -36.58
CA ILE A 916 16.76 -4.38 -37.58
C ILE A 916 17.32 -4.98 -38.86
N SER A 917 18.46 -4.50 -39.35
CA SER A 917 19.06 -4.97 -40.59
C SER A 917 19.47 -6.45 -40.52
N LYS A 918 20.12 -6.86 -39.43
CA LYS A 918 20.61 -8.24 -39.21
C LYS A 918 19.51 -9.25 -38.87
N ARG A 919 18.36 -8.80 -38.38
CA ARG A 919 17.35 -9.72 -37.79
C ARG A 919 15.97 -9.64 -38.43
N LEU A 920 15.51 -8.48 -38.90
CA LEU A 920 14.16 -8.35 -39.44
C LEU A 920 14.04 -8.91 -40.86
N PHE A 921 15.05 -8.66 -41.70
CA PHE A 921 15.00 -8.92 -43.14
C PHE A 921 15.74 -10.19 -43.58
N GLU A 922 16.36 -10.94 -42.66
CA GLU A 922 17.03 -12.20 -43.00
C GLU A 922 16.04 -13.38 -43.01
N GLU A 923 16.06 -14.21 -44.07
CA GLU A 923 15.09 -15.31 -44.26
C GLU A 923 14.97 -16.23 -43.04
N LYS A 924 16.09 -16.55 -42.36
CA LYS A 924 16.11 -17.39 -41.15
C LYS A 924 15.36 -16.77 -39.95
N TYR A 925 15.06 -15.47 -40.00
CA TYR A 925 14.45 -14.70 -38.92
C TYR A 925 13.18 -13.92 -39.31
N THR A 926 12.76 -13.93 -40.58
CA THR A 926 11.61 -13.18 -41.16
C THR A 926 10.22 -13.46 -40.55
N LYS A 927 10.12 -14.18 -39.43
CA LYS A 927 8.88 -14.39 -38.65
C LYS A 927 9.01 -13.99 -37.17
N ASN A 928 10.08 -13.29 -36.80
CA ASN A 928 10.32 -12.89 -35.43
C ASN A 928 9.40 -11.73 -35.02
N SER A 929 8.31 -12.04 -34.30
CA SER A 929 7.34 -11.06 -33.81
C SER A 929 7.94 -10.05 -32.84
N ALA A 930 9.00 -10.42 -32.09
CA ALA A 930 9.70 -9.52 -31.19
C ALA A 930 10.41 -8.40 -31.97
N CYS A 931 11.09 -8.76 -33.06
CA CYS A 931 11.80 -7.83 -33.93
C CYS A 931 10.83 -6.89 -34.66
N VAL A 932 9.68 -7.40 -35.10
CA VAL A 932 8.59 -6.55 -35.65
C VAL A 932 8.10 -5.57 -34.58
N GLY A 933 7.80 -6.04 -33.37
CA GLY A 933 7.36 -5.20 -32.25
C GLY A 933 8.37 -4.08 -31.92
N PHE A 934 9.66 -4.43 -31.81
CA PHE A 934 10.76 -3.50 -31.58
C PHE A 934 10.92 -2.48 -32.72
N THR A 935 10.83 -2.92 -33.97
CA THR A 935 10.90 -2.03 -35.15
C THR A 935 9.78 -1.01 -35.11
N ILE A 936 8.56 -1.44 -34.78
CA ILE A 936 7.42 -0.53 -34.64
C ILE A 936 7.64 0.46 -33.48
N GLN A 937 8.22 0.02 -32.36
CA GLN A 937 8.59 0.94 -31.27
C GLN A 937 9.66 1.96 -31.71
N PHE A 938 10.67 1.52 -32.44
CA PHE A 938 11.75 2.36 -32.97
C PHE A 938 11.21 3.44 -33.91
N LEU A 939 10.36 3.03 -34.86
CA LEU A 939 9.75 3.94 -35.82
C LEU A 939 8.89 5.03 -35.15
N ILE A 940 8.20 4.70 -34.05
CA ILE A 940 7.27 5.63 -33.40
C ILE A 940 7.94 6.50 -32.34
N TYR A 941 8.83 5.93 -31.52
CA TYR A 941 9.27 6.57 -30.27
C TYR A 941 10.74 6.99 -30.24
N ALA A 942 11.57 6.52 -31.17
CA ALA A 942 12.98 6.93 -31.23
C ALA A 942 13.13 8.36 -31.81
N PRO A 943 14.21 9.08 -31.48
CA PRO A 943 14.48 10.41 -32.04
C PRO A 943 14.67 10.33 -33.56
N ASN A 944 14.43 11.44 -34.28
CA ASN A 944 14.57 11.53 -35.74
C ASN A 944 13.66 10.60 -36.54
N MET A 945 12.40 10.47 -36.10
CA MET A 945 11.35 9.63 -36.67
C MET A 945 11.31 9.57 -38.21
N ARG A 946 11.35 10.70 -38.92
CA ARG A 946 11.32 10.73 -40.40
C ARG A 946 12.50 9.97 -41.02
N GLU A 947 13.69 10.14 -40.48
CA GLU A 947 14.89 9.45 -40.98
C GLU A 947 14.84 7.96 -40.63
N ASN A 948 14.34 7.61 -39.44
CA ASN A 948 14.16 6.20 -39.04
C ASN A 948 13.19 5.47 -39.98
N VAL A 949 12.03 6.08 -40.29
CA VAL A 949 11.05 5.55 -41.26
C VAL A 949 11.70 5.36 -42.62
N ARG A 950 12.42 6.37 -43.11
CA ARG A 950 13.13 6.30 -44.39
C ARG A 950 14.15 5.17 -44.42
N ASN A 951 14.93 4.98 -43.35
CA ASN A 951 15.97 3.95 -43.29
C ASN A 951 15.37 2.54 -43.28
N VAL A 952 14.35 2.28 -42.47
CA VAL A 952 13.68 0.98 -42.45
C VAL A 952 13.00 0.68 -43.79
N LEU A 953 12.38 1.68 -44.43
CA LEU A 953 11.74 1.49 -45.74
C LEU A 953 12.75 1.29 -46.87
N LYS A 954 13.94 1.90 -46.81
CA LYS A 954 15.05 1.56 -47.72
C LYS A 954 15.46 0.10 -47.57
N MET A 955 15.52 -0.43 -46.33
CA MET A 955 15.79 -1.85 -46.10
C MET A 955 14.68 -2.74 -46.66
N MET A 956 13.41 -2.37 -46.47
CA MET A 956 12.26 -3.05 -47.09
C MET A 956 12.33 -3.04 -48.61
N GLN A 957 12.80 -1.94 -49.22
CA GLN A 957 12.96 -1.84 -50.67
C GLN A 957 14.01 -2.83 -51.19
N VAL A 958 15.12 -3.01 -50.46
CA VAL A 958 16.14 -4.02 -50.77
C VAL A 958 15.54 -5.42 -50.66
N TYR A 959 14.84 -5.71 -49.56
CA TYR A 959 14.16 -6.99 -49.34
C TYR A 959 13.11 -7.30 -50.44
N LYS A 960 12.33 -6.29 -50.85
CA LYS A 960 11.39 -6.39 -51.98
C LYS A 960 12.13 -6.81 -53.26
N LYS A 961 13.21 -6.12 -53.62
CA LYS A 961 13.98 -6.46 -54.83
C LYS A 961 14.52 -7.90 -54.82
N GLN A 962 14.84 -8.43 -53.64
CA GLN A 962 15.41 -9.77 -53.49
C GLN A 962 14.36 -10.89 -53.52
N HIS A 963 13.19 -10.68 -52.92
CA HIS A 963 12.25 -11.79 -52.65
C HIS A 963 10.86 -11.63 -53.25
N TRP A 964 10.44 -10.47 -53.75
CA TRP A 964 9.03 -10.19 -54.09
C TRP A 964 8.49 -11.01 -55.26
N ASP A 965 9.35 -11.26 -56.27
CA ASP A 965 9.01 -11.96 -57.52
C ASP A 965 9.67 -13.35 -57.61
N THR A 966 10.22 -13.85 -56.49
CA THR A 966 10.82 -15.19 -56.43
C THR A 966 9.78 -16.25 -55.99
N SER A 967 10.18 -17.51 -55.91
CA SER A 967 9.36 -18.58 -55.33
C SER A 967 8.93 -18.28 -53.88
N PHE A 968 9.67 -17.41 -53.18
CA PHE A 968 9.35 -16.92 -51.83
C PHE A 968 8.43 -15.68 -51.82
N GLY A 969 8.04 -15.15 -52.99
CA GLY A 969 7.29 -13.89 -53.14
C GLY A 969 5.97 -13.82 -52.38
N LYS A 970 5.26 -14.94 -52.23
CA LYS A 970 4.06 -14.99 -51.37
C LYS A 970 4.39 -14.76 -49.89
N GLY A 971 5.51 -15.30 -49.41
CA GLY A 971 6.00 -15.11 -48.05
C GLY A 971 6.47 -13.67 -47.79
N ALA A 972 7.20 -13.09 -48.74
CA ALA A 972 7.66 -11.71 -48.66
C ALA A 972 6.51 -10.69 -48.63
N LYS A 973 5.49 -10.88 -49.48
CA LYS A 973 4.26 -10.06 -49.49
C LYS A 973 3.50 -10.17 -48.18
N PHE A 974 3.31 -11.39 -47.67
CA PHE A 974 2.64 -11.62 -46.39
C PHE A 974 3.39 -11.01 -45.19
N PHE A 975 4.72 -11.04 -45.21
CA PHE A 975 5.56 -10.41 -44.19
C PHE A 975 5.37 -8.89 -44.14
N VAL A 976 5.45 -8.21 -45.29
CA VAL A 976 5.24 -6.76 -45.38
C VAL A 976 3.82 -6.37 -44.95
N TYR A 977 2.81 -7.15 -45.37
CA TYR A 977 1.43 -6.99 -44.92
C TYR A 977 1.32 -7.02 -43.38
N ASN A 978 1.93 -8.02 -42.74
CA ASN A 978 1.86 -8.15 -41.28
C ASN A 978 2.52 -6.97 -40.55
N ILE A 979 3.65 -6.45 -41.03
CA ILE A 979 4.27 -5.26 -40.42
C ILE A 979 3.32 -4.06 -40.51
N CYS A 980 2.75 -3.77 -41.69
CA CYS A 980 1.81 -2.66 -41.85
C CYS A 980 0.56 -2.85 -40.98
N LYS A 981 0.04 -4.08 -40.92
CA LYS A 981 -1.11 -4.43 -40.09
C LYS A 981 -0.84 -4.27 -38.59
N ASP A 982 0.34 -4.64 -38.11
CA ASP A 982 0.71 -4.49 -36.70
C ASP A 982 0.87 -3.00 -36.33
N ILE A 983 1.41 -2.19 -37.24
CA ILE A 983 1.42 -0.72 -37.10
C ILE A 983 -0.02 -0.18 -37.04
N PHE A 984 -0.87 -0.58 -38.00
CA PHE A 984 -2.28 -0.21 -38.06
C PHE A 984 -3.00 -0.52 -36.74
N ASP A 985 -2.89 -1.76 -36.26
CA ASP A 985 -3.48 -2.21 -35.02
C ASP A 985 -2.99 -1.40 -33.82
N LYS A 986 -1.69 -1.11 -33.75
CA LYS A 986 -1.10 -0.33 -32.65
C LYS A 986 -1.68 1.08 -32.63
N ILE A 987 -1.73 1.78 -33.77
CA ILE A 987 -2.24 3.14 -33.89
C ILE A 987 -3.75 3.20 -33.60
N MET A 988 -4.51 2.22 -34.08
CA MET A 988 -5.95 2.19 -33.91
C MET A 988 -6.36 1.85 -32.46
N ARG A 989 -5.48 1.27 -31.62
CA ARG A 989 -5.74 0.89 -30.21
C ARG A 989 -5.54 1.98 -29.14
N VAL A 990 -4.94 3.13 -29.44
CA VAL A 990 -4.48 4.09 -28.40
C VAL A 990 -5.57 5.05 -27.90
N GLU A 991 -6.00 4.89 -26.65
CA GLU A 991 -6.55 5.97 -25.80
C GLU A 991 -5.98 5.96 -24.36
N THR A 992 -5.27 4.91 -23.95
CA THR A 992 -4.85 4.69 -22.54
C THR A 992 -3.35 4.50 -22.33
N LYS A 993 -2.50 4.82 -23.32
CA LYS A 993 -1.04 4.66 -23.17
C LYS A 993 -0.39 5.84 -22.44
N ARG A 994 0.70 5.56 -21.71
CA ARG A 994 1.55 6.55 -21.03
C ARG A 994 2.21 7.57 -21.98
N VAL A 995 2.43 7.19 -23.25
CA VAL A 995 3.07 8.03 -24.27
C VAL A 995 2.16 8.13 -25.51
N PRO A 996 1.77 9.34 -25.94
CA PRO A 996 1.00 9.52 -27.17
C PRO A 996 1.88 9.26 -28.40
N ILE A 997 1.28 8.69 -29.45
CA ILE A 997 1.91 8.55 -30.77
C ILE A 997 1.95 9.94 -31.43
N PRO A 998 3.09 10.38 -32.00
CA PRO A 998 3.18 11.67 -32.71
C PRO A 998 2.17 11.76 -33.86
N GLU A 999 1.47 12.89 -33.97
CA GLU A 999 0.41 13.10 -34.99
C GLU A 999 0.95 13.04 -36.43
N GLU A 1000 2.21 13.43 -36.61
CA GLU A 1000 2.93 13.39 -37.88
C GLU A 1000 3.37 11.98 -38.31
N PHE A 1001 3.36 10.98 -37.42
CA PHE A 1001 3.86 9.63 -37.72
C PHE A 1001 3.09 8.94 -38.87
N PRO A 1002 1.74 8.84 -38.84
CA PRO A 1002 0.98 8.22 -39.93
C PRO A 1002 1.21 8.89 -41.29
N ILE A 1003 1.36 10.22 -41.29
CA ILE A 1003 1.58 11.02 -42.50
C ILE A 1003 2.95 10.67 -43.09
N ILE A 1004 4.01 10.74 -42.27
CA ILE A 1004 5.38 10.42 -42.70
C ILE A 1004 5.48 8.97 -43.18
N LEU A 1005 4.87 8.03 -42.47
CA LEU A 1005 4.87 6.62 -42.86
C LEU A 1005 4.17 6.42 -44.21
N SER A 1006 3.00 7.05 -44.42
CA SER A 1006 2.27 6.98 -45.69
C SER A 1006 3.08 7.57 -46.86
N GLU A 1007 3.71 8.74 -46.66
CA GLU A 1007 4.55 9.40 -47.67
C GLU A 1007 5.74 8.55 -48.09
N GLU A 1008 6.48 7.99 -47.14
CA GLU A 1008 7.67 7.19 -47.45
C GLU A 1008 7.28 5.79 -47.97
N TRP A 1009 6.17 5.20 -47.52
CA TRP A 1009 5.68 3.90 -48.02
C TRP A 1009 5.34 3.96 -49.52
N LYS A 1010 4.63 5.03 -49.94
CA LYS A 1010 4.25 5.28 -51.34
C LYS A 1010 5.45 5.45 -52.28
N LYS A 1011 6.66 5.73 -51.76
CA LYS A 1011 7.91 5.76 -52.54
C LYS A 1011 8.49 4.38 -52.81
N VAL A 1012 8.14 3.38 -52.00
CA VAL A 1012 8.70 2.02 -52.05
C VAL A 1012 7.73 1.02 -52.68
N PHE A 1013 6.45 1.12 -52.36
CA PHE A 1013 5.40 0.21 -52.82
C PHE A 1013 4.40 0.95 -53.69
N SER A 1014 4.09 0.36 -54.86
CA SER A 1014 2.99 0.85 -55.67
C SER A 1014 1.65 0.42 -55.06
N ILE A 1015 0.58 1.14 -55.38
CA ILE A 1015 -0.77 0.76 -54.92
C ILE A 1015 -1.17 -0.65 -55.38
N ASN A 1016 -0.67 -1.10 -56.53
CA ASN A 1016 -0.91 -2.45 -57.05
C ASN A 1016 -0.12 -3.54 -56.29
N ASP A 1017 0.98 -3.16 -55.64
CA ASP A 1017 1.77 -4.09 -54.83
C ASP A 1017 1.13 -4.35 -53.46
N THR A 1018 0.58 -3.31 -52.83
CA THR A 1018 0.15 -3.32 -51.43
C THR A 1018 -1.14 -2.51 -51.22
N LEU A 1019 -2.22 -2.86 -51.94
CA LEU A 1019 -3.48 -2.09 -51.93
C LEU A 1019 -4.10 -1.99 -50.53
N GLU A 1020 -4.13 -3.09 -49.77
CA GLU A 1020 -4.72 -3.10 -48.41
C GLU A 1020 -3.92 -2.23 -47.44
N GLU A 1021 -2.60 -2.26 -47.54
CA GLU A 1021 -1.67 -1.47 -46.73
C GLU A 1021 -1.80 0.02 -47.03
N HIS A 1022 -1.95 0.40 -48.30
CA HIS A 1022 -2.25 1.79 -48.67
C HIS A 1022 -3.54 2.27 -48.01
N LEU A 1023 -4.59 1.45 -48.03
CA LEU A 1023 -5.84 1.77 -47.34
C LEU A 1023 -5.68 1.86 -45.82
N MET A 1024 -4.89 0.96 -45.21
CA MET A 1024 -4.57 1.04 -43.78
C MET A 1024 -3.88 2.36 -43.45
N LEU A 1025 -2.87 2.76 -44.22
CA LEU A 1025 -2.11 4.01 -44.03
C LEU A 1025 -2.98 5.25 -44.19
N ASP A 1026 -3.81 5.30 -45.24
CA ASP A 1026 -4.74 6.41 -45.43
C ASP A 1026 -5.75 6.47 -44.27
N PHE A 1027 -6.25 5.33 -43.78
CA PHE A 1027 -7.10 5.28 -42.58
C PHE A 1027 -6.41 5.78 -41.30
N MET A 1028 -5.12 5.47 -41.12
CA MET A 1028 -4.35 5.98 -39.98
C MET A 1028 -4.23 7.50 -40.06
N VAL A 1029 -3.97 8.05 -41.24
CA VAL A 1029 -3.92 9.50 -41.48
C VAL A 1029 -5.28 10.16 -41.21
N LEU A 1030 -6.38 9.55 -41.66
CA LEU A 1030 -7.74 10.05 -41.40
C LEU A 1030 -8.08 10.17 -39.92
N LYS A 1031 -7.64 9.20 -39.11
CA LYS A 1031 -7.84 9.24 -37.65
C LYS A 1031 -7.14 10.45 -37.01
N TYR A 1032 -5.98 10.86 -37.52
CA TYR A 1032 -5.15 11.91 -36.90
C TYR A 1032 -5.41 13.31 -37.47
N ASN A 1033 -5.90 13.43 -38.69
CA ASN A 1033 -6.26 14.72 -39.29
C ASN A 1033 -7.56 15.34 -38.75
N ASN A 1034 -8.30 14.64 -37.87
CA ASN A 1034 -9.61 15.10 -37.39
C ASN A 1034 -9.57 15.63 -35.94
N ASN A 1035 -10.16 16.79 -35.71
CA ASN A 1035 -10.59 17.23 -34.39
C ASN A 1035 -11.78 16.34 -33.99
N LYS A 1036 -11.55 15.40 -33.05
CA LYS A 1036 -12.53 14.52 -32.37
C LYS A 1036 -14.00 14.68 -32.79
N ASP A 1037 -14.56 13.61 -33.36
CA ASP A 1037 -16.00 13.33 -33.52
C ASP A 1037 -16.79 14.13 -34.59
N ASP A 1038 -16.21 14.46 -35.75
CA ASP A 1038 -16.99 14.92 -36.92
C ASP A 1038 -17.29 13.78 -37.91
N GLU A 1039 -18.49 13.20 -37.87
CA GLU A 1039 -18.92 12.17 -38.81
C GLU A 1039 -19.00 12.68 -40.26
N ASN A 1040 -19.17 14.00 -40.49
CA ASN A 1040 -19.17 14.56 -41.85
C ASN A 1040 -17.78 14.59 -42.46
N PHE A 1041 -16.74 14.82 -41.66
CA PHE A 1041 -15.36 14.72 -42.12
C PHE A 1041 -15.06 13.29 -42.58
N TYR A 1042 -15.28 12.30 -41.71
CA TYR A 1042 -15.05 10.90 -42.05
C TYR A 1042 -15.87 10.44 -43.26
N ALA A 1043 -17.15 10.83 -43.35
CA ALA A 1043 -17.98 10.44 -44.48
C ALA A 1043 -17.46 11.00 -45.82
N ARG A 1044 -16.99 12.26 -45.85
CA ARG A 1044 -16.42 12.88 -47.06
C ARG A 1044 -15.16 12.16 -47.52
N GLU A 1045 -14.24 11.91 -46.59
CA GLU A 1045 -12.96 11.29 -46.89
C GLU A 1045 -13.12 9.83 -47.37
N LEU A 1046 -13.98 9.04 -46.70
CA LEU A 1046 -14.26 7.67 -47.10
C LEU A 1046 -14.90 7.58 -48.50
N ILE A 1047 -15.78 8.52 -48.83
CA ILE A 1047 -16.37 8.61 -50.18
C ILE A 1047 -15.33 9.00 -51.20
N GLN A 1048 -14.45 9.95 -50.89
CA GLN A 1048 -13.39 10.36 -51.80
C GLN A 1048 -12.43 9.20 -52.08
N MET A 1049 -12.01 8.47 -51.04
CA MET A 1049 -11.22 7.25 -51.18
C MET A 1049 -11.95 6.21 -52.06
N PHE A 1050 -13.22 5.95 -51.78
CA PHE A 1050 -14.01 4.98 -52.53
C PHE A 1050 -14.20 5.37 -54.00
N LYS A 1051 -14.45 6.65 -54.28
CA LYS A 1051 -14.56 7.19 -55.65
C LYS A 1051 -13.25 7.02 -56.40
N TYR A 1052 -12.12 7.36 -55.78
CA TYR A 1052 -10.80 7.20 -56.38
C TYR A 1052 -10.55 5.74 -56.77
N LEU A 1053 -10.74 4.80 -55.83
CA LEU A 1053 -10.49 3.39 -56.10
C LEU A 1053 -11.46 2.82 -57.14
N ARG A 1054 -12.71 3.30 -57.19
CA ARG A 1054 -13.69 2.87 -58.19
C ARG A 1054 -13.32 3.34 -59.60
N VAL A 1055 -12.80 4.56 -59.73
CA VAL A 1055 -12.31 5.06 -61.02
C VAL A 1055 -11.15 4.19 -61.51
N GLU A 1056 -10.25 3.81 -60.62
CA GLU A 1056 -9.05 3.04 -60.96
C GLU A 1056 -9.31 1.54 -61.18
N TYR A 1057 -10.13 0.91 -60.33
CA TYR A 1057 -10.29 -0.55 -60.28
C TYR A 1057 -11.71 -1.05 -60.64
N GLY A 1058 -12.62 -0.14 -60.99
CA GLY A 1058 -13.99 -0.46 -61.39
C GLY A 1058 -14.87 -1.01 -60.26
N VAL A 1059 -15.92 -1.74 -60.62
CA VAL A 1059 -16.98 -2.21 -59.69
C VAL A 1059 -16.50 -3.34 -58.75
N LEU A 1060 -15.42 -4.04 -59.08
CA LEU A 1060 -14.89 -5.13 -58.26
C LEU A 1060 -14.36 -4.66 -56.90
N ILE A 1061 -13.95 -3.38 -56.80
CA ILE A 1061 -13.43 -2.82 -55.56
C ILE A 1061 -14.48 -2.73 -54.44
N ILE A 1062 -15.78 -2.73 -54.78
CA ILE A 1062 -16.86 -2.57 -53.80
C ILE A 1062 -16.79 -3.68 -52.74
N GLY A 1063 -16.60 -4.93 -53.18
CA GLY A 1063 -16.49 -6.08 -52.27
C GLY A 1063 -15.26 -5.99 -51.36
N PHE A 1064 -14.11 -5.63 -51.93
CA PHE A 1064 -12.85 -5.49 -51.19
C PHE A 1064 -12.91 -4.35 -50.17
N PHE A 1065 -13.36 -3.16 -50.59
CA PHE A 1065 -13.45 -2.00 -49.73
C PHE A 1065 -14.48 -2.21 -48.61
N LYS A 1066 -15.60 -2.89 -48.89
CA LYS A 1066 -16.56 -3.33 -47.86
C LYS A 1066 -15.89 -4.21 -46.81
N GLU A 1067 -15.12 -5.22 -47.21
CA GLU A 1067 -14.45 -6.12 -46.28
C GLU A 1067 -13.44 -5.38 -45.40
N PHE A 1068 -12.65 -4.50 -46.02
CA PHE A 1068 -11.71 -3.62 -45.31
C PHE A 1068 -12.43 -2.71 -44.30
N LEU A 1069 -13.47 -1.97 -44.73
CA LEU A 1069 -14.26 -1.09 -43.87
C LEU A 1069 -14.91 -1.83 -42.71
N SER A 1070 -15.45 -3.04 -42.96
CA SER A 1070 -16.07 -3.86 -41.92
C SER A 1070 -15.08 -4.23 -40.80
N LYS A 1071 -13.81 -4.43 -41.14
CA LYS A 1071 -12.72 -4.73 -40.19
C LYS A 1071 -12.19 -3.47 -39.50
N SER A 1072 -12.11 -2.35 -40.23
CA SER A 1072 -11.42 -1.12 -39.80
C SER A 1072 -12.33 -0.13 -39.06
N LEU A 1073 -13.60 0.02 -39.45
CA LEU A 1073 -14.53 1.00 -38.85
C LEU A 1073 -14.83 0.70 -37.37
N ARG A 1074 -14.87 -0.58 -36.98
CA ARG A 1074 -14.96 -0.99 -35.56
C ARG A 1074 -13.83 -0.42 -34.72
N LYS A 1075 -12.65 -0.26 -35.30
CA LYS A 1075 -11.48 0.28 -34.60
C LYS A 1075 -11.47 1.82 -34.60
N LEU A 1076 -12.18 2.47 -35.53
CA LEU A 1076 -12.28 3.92 -35.67
C LEU A 1076 -13.40 4.51 -34.80
N LEU A 1077 -14.60 3.91 -34.81
CA LEU A 1077 -15.83 4.44 -34.19
C LEU A 1077 -16.05 4.00 -32.72
N LYS A 1078 -15.00 3.53 -32.04
CA LYS A 1078 -15.03 2.81 -30.76
C LYS A 1078 -15.90 3.47 -29.67
N ASP A 1079 -17.13 2.96 -29.53
CA ASP A 1079 -18.11 3.41 -28.55
C ASP A 1079 -18.91 2.18 -28.08
N ASP A 1080 -19.41 2.19 -26.83
CA ASP A 1080 -20.47 1.28 -26.36
C ASP A 1080 -21.69 1.33 -27.29
N ASN A 1081 -21.82 2.41 -28.08
CA ASN A 1081 -22.83 2.65 -29.10
C ASN A 1081 -22.31 2.52 -30.56
N TYR A 1082 -21.36 1.61 -30.84
CA TYR A 1082 -20.77 1.41 -32.19
C TYR A 1082 -21.81 1.43 -33.33
N ASN A 1083 -22.93 0.71 -33.15
CA ASN A 1083 -23.97 0.62 -34.16
C ASN A 1083 -24.67 1.96 -34.43
N ILE A 1084 -24.88 2.79 -33.40
CA ILE A 1084 -25.44 4.14 -33.57
C ILE A 1084 -24.49 5.02 -34.39
N ASN A 1085 -23.20 5.02 -34.04
CA ASN A 1085 -22.20 5.86 -34.71
C ASN A 1085 -21.94 5.39 -36.14
N LEU A 1086 -21.92 4.07 -36.38
CA LEU A 1086 -21.89 3.50 -37.71
C LEU A 1086 -23.10 3.98 -38.53
N MET A 1087 -24.31 3.92 -37.98
CA MET A 1087 -25.50 4.40 -38.69
C MET A 1087 -25.47 5.89 -39.01
N LYS A 1088 -24.92 6.73 -38.12
CA LYS A 1088 -24.70 8.16 -38.38
C LYS A 1088 -23.74 8.36 -39.55
N LEU A 1089 -22.60 7.67 -39.53
CA LEU A 1089 -21.60 7.73 -40.60
C LEU A 1089 -22.20 7.29 -41.94
N LEU A 1090 -22.92 6.17 -41.97
CA LEU A 1090 -23.57 5.67 -43.18
C LEU A 1090 -24.64 6.63 -43.72
N ALA A 1091 -25.45 7.23 -42.84
CA ALA A 1091 -26.43 8.25 -43.22
C ALA A 1091 -25.74 9.48 -43.84
N LYS A 1092 -24.62 9.93 -43.27
CA LYS A 1092 -23.83 11.03 -43.81
C LYS A 1092 -23.14 10.70 -45.12
N MET A 1093 -22.63 9.48 -45.28
CA MET A 1093 -22.08 9.04 -46.56
C MET A 1093 -23.15 9.08 -47.66
N LEU A 1094 -24.37 8.64 -47.36
CA LEU A 1094 -25.47 8.69 -48.32
C LEU A 1094 -25.90 10.13 -48.63
N GLU A 1095 -25.85 11.04 -47.65
CA GLU A 1095 -26.13 12.46 -47.86
C GLU A 1095 -25.13 13.12 -48.82
N ILE A 1096 -23.87 12.71 -48.78
CA ILE A 1096 -22.78 13.27 -49.61
C ILE A 1096 -22.77 12.67 -51.02
N ASP A 1097 -23.03 11.37 -51.19
CA ASP A 1097 -23.05 10.71 -52.49
C ASP A 1097 -24.13 9.61 -52.57
N CYS A 1098 -25.20 9.85 -53.33
CA CYS A 1098 -26.24 8.85 -53.60
C CYS A 1098 -25.96 7.99 -54.85
N SER A 1099 -24.72 7.93 -55.35
CA SER A 1099 -24.42 7.09 -56.52
C SER A 1099 -24.67 5.60 -56.23
N LEU A 1100 -25.17 4.86 -57.22
CA LEU A 1100 -25.48 3.43 -57.11
C LEU A 1100 -24.33 2.63 -56.44
N PRO A 1101 -23.04 2.82 -56.80
CA PRO A 1101 -21.94 2.11 -56.11
C PRO A 1101 -21.82 2.44 -54.62
N ASN A 1102 -22.07 3.69 -54.20
CA ASN A 1102 -22.02 4.08 -52.79
C ASN A 1102 -23.23 3.53 -52.03
N SER A 1103 -24.42 3.56 -52.64
CA SER A 1103 -25.60 2.91 -52.09
C SER A 1103 -25.35 1.42 -51.83
N LEU A 1104 -24.79 0.69 -52.80
CA LEU A 1104 -24.47 -0.74 -52.64
C LEU A 1104 -23.47 -1.00 -51.52
N LEU A 1105 -22.43 -0.17 -51.39
CA LEU A 1105 -21.46 -0.26 -50.29
C LEU A 1105 -22.14 -0.06 -48.92
N ILE A 1106 -23.02 0.95 -48.81
CA ILE A 1106 -23.73 1.25 -47.56
C ILE A 1106 -24.66 0.10 -47.18
N ILE A 1107 -25.42 -0.45 -48.12
CA ILE A 1107 -26.32 -1.60 -47.87
C ILE A 1107 -25.54 -2.79 -47.29
N GLU A 1108 -24.37 -3.07 -47.86
CA GLU A 1108 -23.51 -4.17 -47.42
C GLU A 1108 -22.84 -3.92 -46.05
N LEU A 1109 -22.77 -2.67 -45.59
CA LEU A 1109 -22.23 -2.26 -44.27
C LEU A 1109 -23.31 -2.11 -43.18
N LEU A 1110 -24.61 -2.21 -43.51
CA LEU A 1110 -25.69 -2.00 -42.55
C LEU A 1110 -25.59 -2.99 -41.34
N PRO A 1111 -25.60 -2.46 -40.09
CA PRO A 1111 -25.71 -3.27 -38.88
C PRO A 1111 -27.14 -3.79 -38.68
N GLN A 1112 -27.30 -4.85 -37.87
CA GLN A 1112 -28.63 -5.34 -37.48
C GLN A 1112 -29.46 -4.24 -36.81
N TYR A 1113 -30.77 -4.27 -37.04
CA TYR A 1113 -31.67 -3.25 -36.54
C TYR A 1113 -31.76 -3.23 -35.00
N GLN A 1114 -31.72 -2.04 -34.42
CA GLN A 1114 -31.83 -1.80 -32.97
C GLN A 1114 -32.93 -0.77 -32.67
N HIS A 1115 -33.69 -0.98 -31.59
CA HIS A 1115 -34.81 -0.12 -31.20
C HIS A 1115 -34.40 1.19 -30.49
N GLU A 1116 -33.12 1.50 -30.40
CA GLU A 1116 -32.62 2.73 -29.77
C GLU A 1116 -33.01 3.97 -30.60
N SER A 1117 -33.51 5.03 -29.95
CA SER A 1117 -34.18 6.13 -30.66
C SER A 1117 -33.31 6.84 -31.71
N GLU A 1118 -32.01 6.95 -31.46
CA GLU A 1118 -31.07 7.62 -32.36
C GLU A 1118 -30.64 6.71 -33.51
N PHE A 1119 -30.45 5.41 -33.25
CA PHE A 1119 -30.25 4.39 -34.28
C PHE A 1119 -31.45 4.35 -35.24
N HIS A 1120 -32.67 4.24 -34.69
CA HIS A 1120 -33.91 4.15 -35.45
C HIS A 1120 -34.07 5.34 -36.40
N LYS A 1121 -33.82 6.56 -35.92
CA LYS A 1121 -33.92 7.77 -36.74
C LYS A 1121 -32.99 7.72 -37.97
N ASN A 1122 -31.73 7.36 -37.77
CA ASN A 1122 -30.75 7.29 -38.86
C ASN A 1122 -31.02 6.10 -39.79
N PHE A 1123 -31.48 4.97 -39.24
CA PHE A 1123 -31.90 3.81 -40.01
C PHE A 1123 -33.05 4.13 -40.94
N ILE A 1124 -34.13 4.74 -40.45
CA ILE A 1124 -35.26 5.15 -41.29
C ILE A 1124 -34.82 6.16 -42.37
N TYR A 1125 -33.92 7.08 -42.04
CA TYR A 1125 -33.36 8.02 -43.03
C TYR A 1125 -32.64 7.29 -44.17
N VAL A 1126 -31.74 6.34 -43.85
CA VAL A 1126 -31.03 5.52 -44.84
C VAL A 1126 -32.01 4.69 -45.67
N MET A 1127 -32.97 4.03 -45.02
CA MET A 1127 -33.98 3.21 -45.70
C MET A 1127 -34.83 4.03 -46.68
N ASN A 1128 -35.30 5.21 -46.28
CA ASN A 1128 -36.10 6.08 -47.14
C ASN A 1128 -35.31 6.63 -48.32
N LYS A 1129 -34.02 6.94 -48.14
CA LYS A 1129 -33.15 7.39 -49.22
C LYS A 1129 -32.80 6.28 -50.22
N MET A 1130 -32.80 5.02 -49.76
CA MET A 1130 -32.52 3.84 -50.58
C MET A 1130 -33.77 3.23 -51.23
N GLN A 1131 -34.97 3.72 -50.94
CA GLN A 1131 -36.19 3.39 -51.67
C GLN A 1131 -36.18 4.08 -53.06
N SER A 1132 -35.24 3.67 -53.90
CA SER A 1132 -35.12 4.17 -55.27
C SER A 1132 -35.81 3.23 -56.27
N SER A 1133 -36.11 3.75 -57.46
CA SER A 1133 -36.59 2.97 -58.61
C SER A 1133 -35.53 2.01 -59.18
N ASN A 1134 -34.33 1.94 -58.58
CA ASN A 1134 -33.24 1.12 -59.08
C ASN A 1134 -33.44 -0.36 -58.70
N LYS A 1135 -33.58 -1.21 -59.72
CA LYS A 1135 -33.80 -2.66 -59.53
C LYS A 1135 -32.66 -3.34 -58.78
N ILE A 1136 -31.43 -2.85 -58.88
CA ILE A 1136 -30.24 -3.46 -58.27
C ILE A 1136 -30.21 -3.18 -56.76
N GLU A 1137 -30.49 -1.94 -56.32
CA GLU A 1137 -30.57 -1.59 -54.90
C GLU A 1137 -31.65 -2.40 -54.19
N ASN A 1138 -32.81 -2.57 -54.84
CA ASN A 1138 -33.92 -3.37 -54.30
C ASN A 1138 -33.54 -4.85 -54.09
N VAL A 1139 -32.72 -5.44 -54.97
CA VAL A 1139 -32.22 -6.82 -54.79
C VAL A 1139 -31.31 -6.94 -53.58
N TYR A 1140 -30.37 -6.00 -53.40
CA TYR A 1140 -29.45 -6.00 -52.26
C TYR A 1140 -30.16 -5.70 -50.93
N MET A 1141 -31.14 -4.80 -50.94
CA MET A 1141 -32.00 -4.53 -49.78
C MET A 1141 -32.84 -5.74 -49.39
N ASN A 1142 -33.44 -6.44 -50.36
CA ASN A 1142 -34.18 -7.66 -50.09
C ASN A 1142 -33.29 -8.77 -49.53
N LYS A 1143 -32.03 -8.85 -49.97
CA LYS A 1143 -31.03 -9.77 -49.41
C LYS A 1143 -30.67 -9.41 -47.97
N TYR A 1144 -30.51 -8.12 -47.65
CA TYR A 1144 -30.29 -7.67 -46.27
C TYR A 1144 -31.46 -8.05 -45.35
N LEU A 1145 -32.70 -7.75 -45.76
CA LEU A 1145 -33.92 -8.04 -45.00
C LEU A 1145 -34.21 -9.54 -44.80
N LYS A 1146 -33.64 -10.41 -45.64
CA LYS A 1146 -33.79 -11.88 -45.53
C LYS A 1146 -32.73 -12.54 -44.65
N ASN A 1147 -31.53 -11.96 -44.55
CA ASN A 1147 -30.35 -12.61 -43.95
C ASN A 1147 -29.96 -12.08 -42.55
N LYS A 1148 -30.55 -10.97 -42.08
CA LYS A 1148 -30.24 -10.31 -40.80
C LYS A 1148 -31.50 -9.82 -40.14
#